data_AF-A0A671SJ08-F1
#
_entry.id   AF-A0A671SJ08-F1
#
_cell.length_a   1.000
_cell.length_b   1.000
_cell.length_c   1.000
_cell.angle_alpha   90.00
_cell.angle_beta   90.00
_cell.angle_gamma   90.00
#
_symmetry.space_group_name_H-M   'P 1'
#
loop_
_entity.id
_entity.type
_entity.pdbx_description
1 polymer ?
#
loop_
_entity_poly.entity_id
_entity_poly.type
_entity_poly.pdbx_seq_one_letter_code
_entity_poly.pdbx_strand_id
1 'polypeptide(L)'
;MSLLRLCVYSAGLTRSFAVDRSVRRFLNGDYCRLCLRLRSNVERQIQDKSWATIYQRHYSAIPKKEDGKKRFWEQSQLLDGMVFFFISNIIDHTASSGYGGGNNTTVRLKLQIHVIVKYNHISSGPHRCLQQMEMDGLSVDDVFRQCVFKKDEREMVLRAVQLVQPEYQPNVSRDQHVCSLPLVEQFYAEREGATYPKLDFSLKELRDRFSLQLAMEKPVTENMAKMRELLATRRKHWEKALLHALKEKKRILSSKSQKSWSTCIYPYLCILDDQDYVNIMLQSLDKQSPSGESLLIMAEEMGNRVYNLYSIPQKSHSQMIEKLGSIYNSYAELLANDIETNGMLLRDYWASLEMERYSGPSLLSDDTPWPMVLMVQLGSLLVDLMVHELKIWSNILNPAQDKKLIPILYHMYTFCSNHKIGFIKPHPIVTQIQRVAMETKLTFDSYVMPMLCPSVPWTSPKSGAYLLTPTKLMRSTDGAIQHQLLLEKSRDEDLHAVLDSLNQVGNCPWKINKPLLYIIISIFNDKGSDKLCIPPPLSEAPEIPRFNPHDPSYTQAEKAYMKREGVKAKKKVAEMHSLRMDALYKLSIANHMRDEIFWFPHNMDFRGRTYRRPPYFNHLGSDVTRGLLLFAEGRPLGPKGLDWLKIHLVNLTGLKKRSSLAGRLEYAESIMEDILDSADRPLDGRKWWMNADEPWQALACCMEIANASRSPDHTKFISYFPVHQDGSCNGLQHYAALGRDVIGATSVNLMPCELPQDVYSGVAQQVEEFRARDAEKGLKIAQVLEGFISRKVVKQTVMTVVYGVTRYGGRLQIEKRLKEIDDFPKEYIWDASHYLVKQVFSSLKEMFTGTREIQEWLTESAKLIAMSGKTVEWVTPLGLPIVQPYHRIKNQTLKGSMQNLSIHISHDANEKPDSMKQKNAFPPNFIHCLDSTNMMLTSLHCYRAGLTFVSVHDCYWTHAVTVDTMNRVCREQFVALHSQPILEELSGFLLKKYCSRPPGWYYTFIKKRKKERKFTFKN
;
A
#
# COMPACT_ATOMS: atom_id res chain seq x y z
N MET A 1 -26.61 58.73 -24.98
CA MET A 1 -27.21 58.19 -23.73
C MET A 1 -27.48 56.71 -23.96
N SER A 2 -27.18 55.78 -23.07
CA SER A 2 -26.91 55.91 -21.63
C SER A 2 -25.68 55.11 -21.17
N LEU A 3 -24.58 55.81 -20.90
CA LEU A 3 -23.41 55.30 -20.18
C LEU A 3 -23.21 56.22 -18.96
N LEU A 4 -23.99 56.00 -17.90
CA LEU A 4 -24.01 56.80 -16.68
C LEU A 4 -24.76 56.05 -15.56
N ARG A 5 -24.34 56.26 -14.30
CA ARG A 5 -24.82 55.62 -13.05
C ARG A 5 -24.38 54.16 -12.81
N LEU A 6 -23.10 53.97 -12.46
CA LEU A 6 -22.70 52.91 -11.52
C LEU A 6 -21.45 53.29 -10.72
N CYS A 7 -21.60 54.31 -9.87
CA CYS A 7 -20.69 54.71 -8.79
C CYS A 7 -21.52 55.52 -7.78
N VAL A 8 -21.36 55.23 -6.47
CA VAL A 8 -21.65 56.05 -5.26
C VAL A 8 -22.02 55.13 -4.08
N TYR A 9 -21.11 55.05 -3.09
CA TYR A 9 -21.33 54.76 -1.66
C TYR A 9 -21.84 53.34 -1.26
N SER A 10 -21.60 52.83 -0.05
CA SER A 10 -20.90 53.38 1.13
C SER A 10 -20.05 52.32 1.87
N ALA A 11 -19.15 52.78 2.75
CA ALA A 11 -18.59 51.98 3.85
C ALA A 11 -19.21 52.44 5.19
N GLY A 12 -19.40 51.55 6.18
CA GLY A 12 -20.08 51.93 7.43
C GLY A 12 -20.12 50.88 8.55
N LEU A 13 -19.09 50.88 9.40
CA LEU A 13 -19.13 50.79 10.87
C LEU A 13 -20.02 49.74 11.61
N THR A 14 -19.36 48.67 12.07
CA THR A 14 -19.25 48.20 13.49
C THR A 14 -20.47 47.92 14.42
N ARG A 15 -20.31 46.84 15.22
CA ARG A 15 -20.85 46.60 16.60
C ARG A 15 -22.39 46.34 16.72
N SER A 16 -22.93 45.64 17.73
CA SER A 16 -22.37 44.70 18.75
C SER A 16 -23.49 44.02 19.58
N PHE A 17 -23.15 42.94 20.32
CA PHE A 17 -23.94 42.23 21.36
C PHE A 17 -25.19 41.43 20.91
N ALA A 18 -25.82 40.59 21.75
CA ALA A 18 -25.35 39.41 22.54
C ALA A 18 -26.54 38.78 23.33
N VAL A 19 -26.33 37.61 23.97
CA VAL A 19 -27.17 36.98 25.03
C VAL A 19 -28.61 36.61 24.59
N ASP A 20 -28.90 35.37 24.21
CA ASP A 20 -29.16 34.19 25.09
C ASP A 20 -30.38 34.29 26.03
N ARG A 21 -31.37 33.41 25.82
CA ARG A 21 -32.12 32.71 26.89
C ARG A 21 -32.97 31.56 26.34
N SER A 22 -32.66 30.33 26.75
CA SER A 22 -33.52 29.42 27.56
C SER A 22 -35.06 29.37 27.30
N VAL A 23 -35.82 28.25 27.36
CA VAL A 23 -35.56 26.90 27.92
C VAL A 23 -36.74 25.90 27.66
N ARG A 24 -36.49 24.56 27.65
CA ARG A 24 -37.48 23.42 27.84
C ARG A 24 -38.60 23.28 26.77
N ARG A 25 -39.40 22.18 26.63
CA ARG A 25 -39.36 20.71 26.99
C ARG A 25 -40.51 19.97 26.24
N PHE A 26 -40.32 18.68 25.90
CA PHE A 26 -41.36 17.61 25.83
C PHE A 26 -42.55 17.79 24.82
N LEU A 27 -43.41 16.81 24.49
CA LEU A 27 -43.48 15.33 24.57
C LEU A 27 -44.52 14.79 23.55
N ASN A 28 -44.39 13.52 23.11
CA ASN A 28 -45.40 12.67 22.41
C ASN A 28 -46.01 13.29 21.11
N GLY A 29 -46.77 12.66 20.22
CA GLY A 29 -47.61 11.45 20.10
C GLY A 29 -48.61 11.79 18.94
N ASP A 30 -49.27 10.91 18.20
CA ASP A 30 -49.42 9.45 18.26
C ASP A 30 -49.84 8.86 16.88
N TYR A 31 -50.13 7.56 16.87
CA TYR A 31 -50.70 6.69 15.82
C TYR A 31 -51.79 7.33 14.91
N CYS A 32 -51.95 7.06 13.59
CA CYS A 32 -51.78 5.88 12.71
C CYS A 32 -53.09 5.07 12.43
N ARG A 33 -53.39 4.81 11.14
CA ARG A 33 -54.55 4.06 10.55
C ARG A 33 -55.90 4.82 10.60
N LEU A 34 -56.78 4.73 9.59
CA LEU A 34 -57.38 3.53 8.97
C LEU A 34 -57.66 3.66 7.44
N CYS A 35 -57.58 2.53 6.71
CA CYS A 35 -58.52 2.05 5.65
C CYS A 35 -58.71 2.83 4.31
N LEU A 36 -59.00 2.22 3.13
CA LEU A 36 -59.19 0.80 2.71
C LEU A 36 -58.96 0.60 1.17
N ARG A 37 -58.49 -0.60 0.78
CA ARG A 37 -58.75 -1.38 -0.48
C ARG A 37 -58.56 -0.81 -1.93
N LEU A 38 -57.58 -1.43 -2.61
CA LEU A 38 -57.67 -2.30 -3.83
C LEU A 38 -58.21 -1.82 -5.21
N ARG A 39 -57.46 -2.26 -6.25
CA ARG A 39 -57.83 -2.55 -7.68
C ARG A 39 -58.12 -1.36 -8.63
N SER A 40 -58.00 -1.47 -9.97
CA SER A 40 -56.98 -2.12 -10.84
C SER A 40 -57.28 -1.92 -12.35
N ASN A 41 -56.28 -1.48 -13.14
CA ASN A 41 -56.15 -1.62 -14.60
C ASN A 41 -57.18 -0.97 -15.57
N VAL A 42 -56.85 -1.04 -16.87
CA VAL A 42 -57.54 -0.57 -18.11
C VAL A 42 -57.25 0.89 -18.52
N GLU A 43 -57.14 1.29 -19.80
CA GLU A 43 -56.30 0.92 -20.99
C GLU A 43 -56.70 1.90 -22.16
N ARG A 44 -55.86 2.09 -23.21
CA ARG A 44 -56.12 2.71 -24.56
C ARG A 44 -56.22 4.26 -24.65
N GLN A 45 -55.29 4.99 -25.30
CA GLN A 45 -54.91 5.09 -26.74
C GLN A 45 -55.72 6.10 -27.61
N ILE A 46 -54.98 6.94 -28.38
CA ILE A 46 -55.29 7.48 -29.74
C ILE A 46 -56.36 8.62 -29.77
N GLN A 47 -56.31 9.70 -30.59
CA GLN A 47 -55.88 9.83 -32.00
C GLN A 47 -55.33 11.23 -32.46
N ASP A 48 -54.53 11.19 -33.54
CA ASP A 48 -54.09 12.16 -34.59
C ASP A 48 -54.49 13.66 -34.60
N LYS A 49 -53.53 14.51 -35.05
CA LYS A 49 -53.57 15.14 -36.41
C LYS A 49 -52.25 15.84 -36.81
N SER A 50 -52.09 16.06 -38.13
CA SER A 50 -50.97 16.79 -38.75
C SER A 50 -51.39 17.51 -40.04
N TRP A 51 -50.43 18.20 -40.70
CA TRP A 51 -50.51 18.97 -41.97
C TRP A 51 -50.98 20.43 -41.93
N ALA A 52 -50.07 21.35 -42.27
CA ALA A 52 -50.34 22.63 -42.95
C ALA A 52 -49.07 23.22 -43.61
N THR A 53 -49.27 23.91 -44.73
CA THR A 53 -48.26 24.52 -45.64
C THR A 53 -48.99 25.65 -46.40
N ILE A 54 -48.43 26.64 -47.12
CA ILE A 54 -47.11 26.93 -47.72
C ILE A 54 -46.94 28.47 -47.74
N TYR A 55 -45.71 29.04 -47.82
CA TYR A 55 -45.24 29.88 -48.95
C TYR A 55 -43.87 30.57 -48.75
N GLN A 56 -43.31 31.02 -49.88
CA GLN A 56 -41.98 31.63 -50.06
C GLN A 56 -42.01 33.16 -49.96
N ARG A 57 -40.82 33.78 -49.90
CA ARG A 57 -40.48 34.92 -50.79
C ARG A 57 -38.96 34.98 -51.05
N HIS A 58 -38.60 35.34 -52.28
CA HIS A 58 -37.20 35.51 -52.70
C HIS A 58 -36.65 36.88 -52.28
N TYR A 59 -35.34 36.94 -52.07
CA TYR A 59 -34.53 38.10 -52.47
C TYR A 59 -33.18 37.60 -53.01
N SER A 60 -32.75 38.16 -54.13
CA SER A 60 -31.49 37.85 -54.80
C SER A 60 -30.60 39.10 -54.81
N ALA A 61 -29.36 38.98 -54.36
CA ALA A 61 -28.38 40.06 -54.43
C ALA A 61 -27.02 39.50 -54.87
N ILE A 62 -26.53 39.95 -56.03
CA ILE A 62 -25.21 39.59 -56.56
C ILE A 62 -24.19 40.58 -55.99
N PRO A 63 -23.11 40.13 -55.32
CA PRO A 63 -22.09 41.04 -54.83
C PRO A 63 -21.21 41.57 -55.97
N LYS A 64 -20.97 42.90 -55.99
CA LYS A 64 -19.83 43.46 -56.72
C LYS A 64 -18.52 43.11 -56.01
N LYS A 65 -17.42 43.10 -56.77
CA LYS A 65 -16.06 42.86 -56.25
C LYS A 65 -15.58 44.02 -55.37
N GLU A 66 -14.42 43.80 -54.74
CA GLU A 66 -13.61 44.78 -54.01
C GLU A 66 -14.05 45.16 -52.58
N ASP A 67 -13.84 44.24 -51.62
CA ASP A 67 -13.12 44.59 -50.36
C ASP A 67 -12.55 43.35 -49.61
N GLY A 68 -11.99 42.38 -50.36
CA GLY A 68 -11.66 41.05 -49.82
C GLY A 68 -10.48 41.01 -48.84
N LYS A 69 -9.54 41.97 -48.90
CA LYS A 69 -8.30 41.93 -48.09
C LYS A 69 -8.47 42.56 -46.70
N LYS A 70 -9.31 43.59 -46.55
CA LYS A 70 -9.46 44.31 -45.28
C LYS A 70 -10.25 43.49 -44.26
N ARG A 71 -11.40 42.94 -44.69
CA ARG A 71 -12.22 42.03 -43.86
C ARG A 71 -11.49 40.77 -43.41
N PHE A 72 -10.56 40.22 -44.20
CA PHE A 72 -9.82 39.02 -43.80
C PHE A 72 -8.88 39.30 -42.61
N TRP A 73 -8.24 40.47 -42.56
CA TRP A 73 -7.43 40.89 -41.42
C TRP A 73 -8.27 41.20 -40.17
N GLU A 74 -9.39 41.90 -40.33
CA GLU A 74 -10.32 42.21 -39.24
C GLU A 74 -10.98 40.93 -38.68
N GLN A 75 -11.34 39.97 -39.55
CA GLN A 75 -11.87 38.67 -39.14
C GLN A 75 -10.79 37.77 -38.52
N SER A 76 -9.52 37.85 -38.95
CA SER A 76 -8.41 37.20 -38.23
C SER A 76 -8.31 37.74 -36.83
N GLN A 77 -8.20 39.07 -36.65
CA GLN A 77 -8.06 39.67 -35.32
C GLN A 77 -9.27 39.41 -34.41
N LEU A 78 -10.48 39.30 -34.95
CA LEU A 78 -11.67 38.88 -34.21
C LEU A 78 -11.63 37.38 -33.85
N LEU A 79 -11.15 36.50 -34.72
CA LEU A 79 -10.93 35.09 -34.42
C LEU A 79 -9.82 34.91 -33.37
N ASP A 80 -8.69 35.60 -33.53
CA ASP A 80 -7.56 35.61 -32.59
C ASP A 80 -8.03 36.08 -31.20
N GLY A 81 -8.78 37.18 -31.15
CA GLY A 81 -9.40 37.70 -29.94
C GLY A 81 -10.41 36.72 -29.32
N MET A 82 -11.27 36.10 -30.12
CA MET A 82 -12.22 35.09 -29.65
C MET A 82 -11.53 33.81 -29.15
N VAL A 83 -10.44 33.37 -29.78
CA VAL A 83 -9.64 32.22 -29.34
C VAL A 83 -8.97 32.54 -28.01
N PHE A 84 -8.34 33.71 -27.87
CA PHE A 84 -7.74 34.15 -26.60
C PHE A 84 -8.79 34.25 -25.48
N PHE A 85 -9.99 34.76 -25.79
CA PHE A 85 -11.09 34.92 -24.84
C PHE A 85 -11.72 33.57 -24.46
N PHE A 86 -11.93 32.65 -25.40
CA PHE A 86 -12.41 31.29 -25.10
C PHE A 86 -11.39 30.49 -24.27
N ILE A 87 -10.10 30.55 -24.64
CA ILE A 87 -9.04 29.86 -23.90
C ILE A 87 -8.92 30.42 -22.47
N SER A 88 -8.99 31.74 -22.27
CA SER A 88 -9.02 32.29 -20.89
C SER A 88 -10.25 31.82 -20.14
N ASN A 89 -11.46 31.90 -20.70
CA ASN A 89 -12.68 31.45 -20.00
C ASN A 89 -12.65 29.94 -19.64
N ILE A 90 -12.04 29.09 -20.48
CA ILE A 90 -11.82 27.67 -20.16
C ILE A 90 -10.83 27.49 -19.01
N ILE A 91 -9.74 28.27 -18.99
CA ILE A 91 -8.74 28.30 -17.92
C ILE A 91 -9.33 28.85 -16.60
N ASP A 92 -10.10 29.93 -16.65
CA ASP A 92 -10.73 30.55 -15.49
C ASP A 92 -11.78 29.61 -14.87
N HIS A 93 -12.51 28.83 -15.69
CA HIS A 93 -13.40 27.78 -15.19
C HIS A 93 -12.65 26.62 -14.53
N THR A 94 -11.50 26.17 -15.03
CA THR A 94 -10.72 25.09 -14.38
C THR A 94 -10.04 25.56 -13.09
N ALA A 95 -9.58 26.81 -13.03
CA ALA A 95 -8.94 27.41 -11.85
C ALA A 95 -9.87 27.53 -10.62
N SER A 96 -11.19 27.57 -10.82
CA SER A 96 -12.18 27.64 -9.71
C SER A 96 -12.28 26.38 -8.84
N SER A 97 -11.48 25.34 -9.09
CA SER A 97 -11.54 24.03 -8.44
C SER A 97 -10.77 23.89 -7.10
N GLY A 98 -10.38 25.00 -6.45
CA GLY A 98 -10.18 25.07 -5.00
C GLY A 98 -8.91 24.44 -4.39
N TYR A 99 -7.98 23.91 -5.19
CA TYR A 99 -6.70 23.36 -4.70
C TYR A 99 -5.50 24.23 -5.11
N GLY A 100 -4.62 24.56 -4.14
CA GLY A 100 -3.24 25.00 -4.38
C GLY A 100 -3.07 26.33 -5.12
N GLY A 101 -3.19 27.46 -4.41
CA GLY A 101 -3.04 28.83 -4.95
C GLY A 101 -1.62 29.26 -5.34
N GLY A 102 -0.78 28.35 -5.83
CA GLY A 102 0.56 28.62 -6.38
C GLY A 102 0.70 28.01 -7.78
N ASN A 103 0.89 26.69 -7.85
CA ASN A 103 1.15 25.95 -9.10
C ASN A 103 0.13 26.22 -10.22
N ASN A 104 -1.13 26.52 -9.92
CA ASN A 104 -2.15 26.80 -10.94
C ASN A 104 -1.79 28.01 -11.80
N THR A 105 -1.10 29.02 -11.25
CA THR A 105 -0.64 30.20 -12.00
C THR A 105 0.52 29.81 -12.93
N THR A 106 1.52 29.09 -12.41
CA THR A 106 2.68 28.60 -13.19
C THR A 106 2.24 27.68 -14.34
N VAL A 107 1.27 26.79 -14.10
CA VAL A 107 0.69 25.90 -15.13
C VAL A 107 -0.17 26.67 -16.14
N ARG A 108 -0.95 27.67 -15.70
CA ARG A 108 -1.69 28.59 -16.60
C ARG A 108 -0.74 29.33 -17.55
N LEU A 109 0.37 29.86 -17.01
CA LEU A 109 1.40 30.57 -17.77
C LEU A 109 2.08 29.63 -18.77
N LYS A 110 2.52 28.44 -18.35
CA LYS A 110 3.08 27.40 -19.24
C LYS A 110 2.14 27.09 -20.42
N LEU A 111 0.83 26.93 -20.16
CA LEU A 111 -0.17 26.67 -21.20
C LEU A 111 -0.35 27.86 -22.14
N GLN A 112 -0.40 29.10 -21.62
CA GLN A 112 -0.47 30.32 -22.43
C GLN A 112 0.76 30.45 -23.34
N ILE A 113 1.97 30.28 -22.81
CA ILE A 113 3.22 30.34 -23.56
C ILE A 113 3.25 29.25 -24.66
N HIS A 114 2.90 28.00 -24.33
CA HIS A 114 2.85 26.90 -25.30
C HIS A 114 1.86 27.19 -26.45
N VAL A 115 0.68 27.73 -26.16
CA VAL A 115 -0.30 28.12 -27.18
C VAL A 115 0.24 29.25 -28.08
N ILE A 116 0.84 30.30 -27.50
CA ILE A 116 1.40 31.43 -28.25
C ILE A 116 2.47 30.97 -29.25
N VAL A 117 3.38 30.06 -28.83
CA VAL A 117 4.39 29.46 -29.71
C VAL A 117 3.76 28.60 -30.80
N LYS A 118 2.84 27.69 -30.43
CA LYS A 118 2.29 26.69 -31.34
C LYS A 118 1.43 27.27 -32.46
N TYR A 119 0.84 28.45 -32.24
CA TYR A 119 0.11 29.21 -33.25
C TYR A 119 0.92 30.38 -33.84
N ASN A 120 2.21 30.48 -33.51
CA ASN A 120 3.20 31.33 -34.17
C ASN A 120 2.84 32.84 -34.19
N HIS A 121 2.24 33.34 -33.11
CA HIS A 121 1.78 34.73 -33.01
C HIS A 121 2.91 35.73 -32.72
N ILE A 122 2.61 37.00 -33.02
CA ILE A 122 3.49 38.17 -32.95
C ILE A 122 4.23 38.27 -31.60
N SER A 123 5.49 38.73 -31.62
CA SER A 123 6.41 38.88 -30.48
C SER A 123 5.89 39.69 -29.28
N SER A 124 4.82 40.46 -29.46
CA SER A 124 4.11 41.14 -28.36
C SER A 124 3.39 40.19 -27.40
N GLY A 125 3.07 38.97 -27.83
CA GLY A 125 2.42 37.94 -27.01
C GLY A 125 3.29 37.46 -25.84
N PRO A 126 4.48 36.87 -26.09
CA PRO A 126 5.37 36.42 -25.03
C PRO A 126 5.83 37.56 -24.12
N HIS A 127 6.10 38.76 -24.67
CA HIS A 127 6.54 39.91 -23.89
C HIS A 127 5.51 40.37 -22.85
N ARG A 128 4.22 40.42 -23.21
CA ARG A 128 3.12 40.70 -22.26
C ARG A 128 2.96 39.60 -21.20
N CYS A 129 3.20 38.34 -21.57
CA CYS A 129 3.13 37.23 -20.63
C CYS A 129 4.23 37.33 -19.56
N LEU A 130 5.46 37.63 -19.97
CA LEU A 130 6.59 37.84 -19.04
C LEU A 130 6.38 39.07 -18.13
N GLN A 131 5.82 40.16 -18.64
CA GLN A 131 5.45 41.33 -17.82
C GLN A 131 4.38 40.99 -16.76
N GLN A 132 3.38 40.17 -17.12
CA GLN A 132 2.39 39.72 -16.14
C GLN A 132 3.01 38.79 -15.07
N MET A 133 3.97 37.93 -15.44
CA MET A 133 4.69 37.10 -14.48
C MET A 133 5.44 37.93 -13.44
N GLU A 134 6.13 38.99 -13.88
CA GLU A 134 6.83 39.92 -12.99
C GLU A 134 5.86 40.66 -12.06
N MET A 135 4.69 41.08 -12.57
CA MET A 135 3.62 41.67 -11.75
C MET A 135 2.98 40.68 -10.76
N ASP A 136 2.88 39.40 -11.12
CA ASP A 136 2.35 38.32 -10.27
C ASP A 136 3.41 37.80 -9.26
N GLY A 137 4.65 38.28 -9.33
CA GLY A 137 5.75 37.90 -8.44
C GLY A 137 6.38 36.53 -8.76
N LEU A 138 6.28 36.05 -10.01
CA LEU A 138 6.79 34.76 -10.47
C LEU A 138 7.99 34.93 -11.39
N SER A 139 9.08 34.19 -11.14
CA SER A 139 10.23 34.19 -12.04
C SER A 139 10.03 33.27 -13.25
N VAL A 140 10.82 33.47 -14.31
CA VAL A 140 10.87 32.54 -15.44
C VAL A 140 11.47 31.20 -15.03
N ASP A 141 12.46 31.23 -14.12
CA ASP A 141 13.07 30.01 -13.57
C ASP A 141 12.07 29.17 -12.78
N ASP A 142 11.07 29.76 -12.11
CA ASP A 142 10.01 29.00 -11.44
C ASP A 142 9.22 28.13 -12.43
N VAL A 143 8.99 28.59 -13.67
CA VAL A 143 8.34 27.76 -14.70
C VAL A 143 9.22 26.56 -15.06
N PHE A 144 10.54 26.75 -15.18
CA PHE A 144 11.47 25.66 -15.50
C PHE A 144 11.85 24.76 -14.32
N ARG A 145 11.61 25.21 -13.08
CA ARG A 145 11.88 24.48 -11.82
C ARG A 145 10.66 23.72 -11.31
N GLN A 146 9.45 24.28 -11.45
CA GLN A 146 8.22 23.78 -10.81
C GLN A 146 7.29 23.02 -11.76
N CYS A 147 7.33 23.26 -13.09
CA CYS A 147 6.44 22.57 -14.02
C CYS A 147 7.02 21.23 -14.53
N VAL A 148 6.15 20.22 -14.63
CA VAL A 148 6.39 19.02 -15.46
C VAL A 148 6.25 19.39 -16.94
N PHE A 149 7.22 19.00 -17.77
CA PHE A 149 7.21 19.17 -19.23
C PHE A 149 7.05 17.81 -19.94
N LYS A 150 6.19 17.75 -20.95
CA LYS A 150 5.94 16.55 -21.77
C LYS A 150 6.45 16.79 -23.18
N LYS A 151 7.17 15.81 -23.76
CA LYS A 151 7.83 15.94 -25.08
C LYS A 151 8.72 17.20 -25.14
N ASP A 152 8.56 17.99 -26.19
CA ASP A 152 9.27 19.22 -26.56
C ASP A 152 8.67 20.51 -25.96
N GLU A 153 7.77 20.39 -24.96
CA GLU A 153 7.20 21.54 -24.26
C GLU A 153 8.27 22.43 -23.59
N ARG A 154 9.38 21.85 -23.11
CA ARG A 154 10.45 22.62 -22.44
C ARG A 154 11.18 23.50 -23.46
N GLU A 155 11.51 22.93 -24.60
CA GLU A 155 12.20 23.60 -25.71
C GLU A 155 11.30 24.67 -26.37
N MET A 156 9.99 24.42 -26.48
CA MET A 156 9.03 25.43 -26.94
C MET A 156 8.94 26.62 -25.98
N VAL A 157 8.83 26.38 -24.66
CA VAL A 157 8.79 27.47 -23.67
C VAL A 157 10.12 28.24 -23.64
N LEU A 158 11.27 27.56 -23.75
CA LEU A 158 12.57 28.22 -23.81
C LEU A 158 12.72 29.12 -25.04
N ARG A 159 12.32 28.63 -26.22
CA ARG A 159 12.26 29.46 -27.45
C ARG A 159 11.33 30.67 -27.28
N ALA A 160 10.21 30.52 -26.59
CA ALA A 160 9.28 31.63 -26.33
C ALA A 160 9.91 32.76 -25.50
N VAL A 161 10.69 32.39 -24.48
CA VAL A 161 11.42 33.36 -23.65
C VAL A 161 12.55 34.00 -24.47
N GLN A 162 13.29 33.20 -25.24
CA GLN A 162 14.41 33.68 -26.08
C GLN A 162 13.98 34.61 -27.23
N LEU A 163 12.70 34.60 -27.63
CA LEU A 163 12.13 35.63 -28.53
C LEU A 163 12.00 37.02 -27.88
N VAL A 164 12.16 37.14 -26.56
CA VAL A 164 12.09 38.39 -25.79
C VAL A 164 13.40 38.69 -25.05
N GLN A 165 14.09 37.64 -24.58
CA GLN A 165 15.36 37.70 -23.86
C GLN A 165 16.35 36.71 -24.51
N PRO A 166 17.03 37.08 -25.61
CA PRO A 166 17.81 36.12 -26.43
C PRO A 166 18.92 35.38 -25.68
N GLU A 167 19.51 36.00 -24.67
CA GLU A 167 20.57 35.42 -23.84
C GLU A 167 20.05 34.58 -22.66
N TYR A 168 18.73 34.47 -22.47
CA TYR A 168 18.14 33.72 -21.36
C TYR A 168 18.47 32.23 -21.46
N GLN A 169 19.09 31.72 -20.39
CA GLN A 169 19.23 30.30 -20.07
C GLN A 169 18.58 30.06 -18.70
N PRO A 170 17.75 29.01 -18.54
CA PRO A 170 17.06 28.78 -17.29
C PRO A 170 18.06 28.34 -16.22
N ASN A 171 18.06 29.02 -15.08
CA ASN A 171 18.92 28.63 -13.97
C ASN A 171 18.32 27.42 -13.25
N VAL A 172 18.67 26.22 -13.71
CA VAL A 172 18.21 24.94 -13.14
C VAL A 172 19.00 24.52 -11.89
N SER A 173 19.87 25.39 -11.32
CA SER A 173 20.56 25.08 -10.06
C SER A 173 19.56 24.95 -8.91
N ARG A 174 19.25 23.71 -8.53
CA ARG A 174 18.82 23.43 -7.15
C ARG A 174 20.06 23.55 -6.29
N ASP A 175 20.07 24.47 -5.34
CA ASP A 175 21.00 24.39 -4.22
C ASP A 175 20.76 23.03 -3.56
N GLN A 176 21.79 22.17 -3.54
CA GLN A 176 21.68 20.84 -2.92
C GLN A 176 21.78 20.98 -1.40
N HIS A 177 20.75 21.59 -0.80
CA HIS A 177 20.61 21.71 0.63
C HIS A 177 20.68 20.32 1.28
N VAL A 178 21.63 20.15 2.20
CA VAL A 178 21.86 18.90 2.90
C VAL A 178 20.87 18.80 4.07
N CYS A 179 20.34 17.60 4.32
CA CYS A 179 19.40 17.36 5.40
C CYS A 179 20.03 17.69 6.77
N SER A 180 19.57 18.78 7.37
CA SER A 180 20.07 19.38 8.62
C SER A 180 19.37 18.86 9.87
N LEU A 181 18.79 17.65 9.81
CA LEU A 181 18.13 17.03 10.96
C LEU A 181 19.19 16.43 11.92
N PRO A 182 19.12 16.69 13.25
CA PRO A 182 20.20 16.34 14.19
C PRO A 182 20.60 14.85 14.29
N LEU A 183 19.78 13.94 13.77
CA LEU A 183 20.07 12.50 13.74
C LEU A 183 20.83 12.05 12.47
N VAL A 184 20.91 12.88 11.44
CA VAL A 184 21.53 12.56 10.14
C VAL A 184 22.45 13.65 9.60
N GLU A 185 22.53 14.81 10.27
CA GLU A 185 23.48 15.90 9.96
C GLU A 185 24.91 15.38 9.82
N GLN A 186 25.43 14.66 10.81
CA GLN A 186 26.77 14.03 10.75
C GLN A 186 26.88 12.97 9.64
N PHE A 187 25.83 12.16 9.45
CA PHE A 187 25.78 11.13 8.41
C PHE A 187 25.96 11.73 7.01
N TYR A 188 25.40 12.92 6.78
CA TYR A 188 25.46 13.63 5.50
C TYR A 188 26.55 14.70 5.40
N ALA A 189 27.15 15.17 6.49
CA ALA A 189 28.33 16.03 6.45
C ALA A 189 29.59 15.23 6.09
N GLU A 190 29.76 14.06 6.70
CA GLU A 190 30.91 13.17 6.51
C GLU A 190 30.76 12.26 5.26
N ARG A 191 30.37 12.84 4.12
CA ARG A 191 30.24 12.13 2.83
C ARG A 191 31.59 11.93 2.13
N GLU A 192 32.50 12.89 2.28
CA GLU A 192 33.78 12.88 1.58
C GLU A 192 34.64 11.67 2.02
N GLY A 193 35.04 10.83 1.06
CA GLY A 193 35.76 9.59 1.32
C GLY A 193 34.92 8.39 1.79
N ALA A 194 33.59 8.49 1.85
CA ALA A 194 32.73 7.35 2.20
C ALA A 194 32.62 6.33 1.05
N THR A 195 33.01 5.07 1.28
CA THR A 195 32.84 3.99 0.30
C THR A 195 31.55 3.21 0.57
N TYR A 196 30.57 3.32 -0.33
CA TYR A 196 29.32 2.57 -0.25
C TYR A 196 29.41 1.19 -0.94
N PRO A 197 28.63 0.18 -0.52
CA PRO A 197 28.68 -1.15 -1.13
C PRO A 197 28.06 -1.15 -2.53
N LYS A 198 28.86 -1.64 -3.49
CA LYS A 198 28.48 -1.99 -4.86
C LYS A 198 27.79 -3.36 -4.89
N LEU A 199 27.04 -3.63 -5.95
CA LEU A 199 26.41 -4.92 -6.19
C LEU A 199 27.37 -5.87 -6.92
N ASP A 200 27.21 -7.18 -6.73
CA ASP A 200 28.07 -8.19 -7.39
C ASP A 200 27.62 -8.49 -8.83
N PHE A 201 27.67 -7.46 -9.69
CA PHE A 201 27.35 -7.50 -11.10
C PHE A 201 28.25 -6.56 -11.91
N SER A 202 28.61 -6.99 -13.11
CA SER A 202 29.19 -6.09 -14.13
C SER A 202 28.16 -5.06 -14.62
N LEU A 203 28.64 -3.92 -15.11
CA LEU A 203 27.82 -2.89 -15.75
C LEU A 203 26.95 -3.49 -16.86
N LYS A 204 27.48 -4.44 -17.62
CA LYS A 204 26.76 -5.09 -18.72
C LYS A 204 25.55 -5.87 -18.19
N GLU A 205 25.73 -6.69 -17.17
CA GLU A 205 24.63 -7.49 -16.59
C GLU A 205 23.52 -6.60 -16.02
N LEU A 206 23.85 -5.47 -15.40
CA LEU A 206 22.86 -4.50 -14.93
C LEU A 206 22.06 -3.87 -16.09
N ARG A 207 22.70 -3.57 -17.22
CA ARG A 207 22.04 -3.02 -18.44
C ARG A 207 21.18 -4.07 -19.17
N ASP A 208 21.65 -5.32 -19.23
CA ASP A 208 20.88 -6.44 -19.78
C ASP A 208 19.64 -6.73 -18.89
N ARG A 209 19.81 -6.73 -17.55
CA ARG A 209 18.73 -6.85 -16.56
C ARG A 209 17.70 -5.71 -16.64
N PHE A 210 18.14 -4.46 -16.78
CA PHE A 210 17.26 -3.32 -17.02
C PHE A 210 16.41 -3.52 -18.28
N SER A 211 17.02 -4.01 -19.36
CA SER A 211 16.33 -4.28 -20.62
C SER A 211 15.26 -5.36 -20.49
N LEU A 212 15.51 -6.42 -19.70
CA LEU A 212 14.53 -7.45 -19.35
C LEU A 212 13.37 -6.90 -18.50
N GLN A 213 13.65 -6.14 -17.45
CA GLN A 213 12.61 -5.49 -16.62
C GLN A 213 11.74 -4.54 -17.46
N LEU A 214 12.37 -3.74 -18.34
CA LEU A 214 11.67 -2.81 -19.22
C LEU A 214 10.80 -3.53 -20.25
N ALA A 215 11.21 -4.73 -20.71
CA ALA A 215 10.37 -5.58 -21.56
C ALA A 215 9.17 -6.18 -20.79
N MET A 216 9.32 -6.47 -19.49
CA MET A 216 8.24 -6.98 -18.64
C MET A 216 7.25 -5.88 -18.19
N GLU A 217 7.68 -4.64 -17.99
CA GLU A 217 6.78 -3.51 -17.68
C GLU A 217 6.08 -2.92 -18.91
N LYS A 218 6.58 -3.17 -20.13
CA LYS A 218 5.85 -2.86 -21.37
C LYS A 218 4.67 -3.83 -21.56
N PRO A 219 3.51 -3.38 -22.07
CA PRO A 219 2.37 -4.27 -22.32
C PRO A 219 2.70 -5.27 -23.45
N VAL A 220 2.82 -6.56 -23.10
CA VAL A 220 3.22 -7.63 -24.03
C VAL A 220 2.03 -8.11 -24.88
N THR A 221 1.88 -7.54 -26.07
CA THR A 221 0.78 -7.88 -27.00
C THR A 221 0.98 -9.23 -27.74
N GLU A 222 2.22 -9.66 -27.99
CA GLU A 222 2.50 -10.78 -28.90
C GLU A 222 2.51 -12.17 -28.23
N ASN A 223 3.15 -12.35 -27.08
CA ASN A 223 3.17 -13.67 -26.40
C ASN A 223 1.77 -14.12 -25.93
N MET A 224 0.85 -13.17 -25.71
CA MET A 224 -0.57 -13.48 -25.50
C MET A 224 -1.25 -14.06 -26.74
N ALA A 225 -0.77 -13.79 -27.96
CA ALA A 225 -1.38 -14.26 -29.20
C ALA A 225 -1.22 -15.78 -29.38
N LYS A 226 -0.01 -16.33 -29.17
CA LYS A 226 0.25 -17.78 -29.24
C LYS A 226 -0.59 -18.59 -28.24
N MET A 227 -0.87 -18.03 -27.06
CA MET A 227 -1.74 -18.69 -26.06
C MET A 227 -3.24 -18.66 -26.42
N ARG A 228 -3.69 -17.80 -27.35
CA ARG A 228 -5.11 -17.71 -27.74
C ARG A 228 -5.55 -18.87 -28.64
N GLU A 229 -4.63 -19.53 -29.35
CA GLU A 229 -4.95 -20.49 -30.40
C GLU A 229 -5.80 -21.67 -29.91
N LEU A 230 -5.52 -22.20 -28.72
CA LEU A 230 -6.27 -23.29 -28.05
C LEU A 230 -7.68 -22.89 -27.55
N LEU A 231 -8.00 -21.59 -27.45
CA LEU A 231 -9.29 -21.08 -26.96
C LEU A 231 -10.03 -20.19 -27.98
N ALA A 232 -9.45 -20.01 -29.18
CA ALA A 232 -9.82 -18.97 -30.13
C ALA A 232 -11.29 -19.01 -30.54
N THR A 233 -11.82 -20.19 -30.89
CA THR A 233 -13.11 -20.35 -31.57
C THR A 233 -14.30 -19.81 -30.76
N ARG A 234 -14.25 -19.90 -29.42
CA ARG A 234 -15.31 -19.35 -28.54
C ARG A 234 -15.04 -17.90 -28.14
N ARG A 235 -13.78 -17.55 -27.80
CA ARG A 235 -13.39 -16.18 -27.48
C ARG A 235 -13.75 -15.21 -28.63
N LYS A 236 -13.50 -15.61 -29.89
CA LYS A 236 -13.82 -14.86 -31.13
C LYS A 236 -15.32 -14.59 -31.37
N HIS A 237 -16.22 -15.32 -30.70
CA HIS A 237 -17.66 -15.03 -30.74
C HIS A 237 -18.04 -13.96 -29.71
N TRP A 238 -17.59 -14.12 -28.46
CA TRP A 238 -17.82 -13.14 -27.39
C TRP A 238 -17.14 -11.79 -27.68
N GLU A 239 -15.93 -11.82 -28.24
CA GLU A 239 -15.18 -10.67 -28.73
C GLU A 239 -16.02 -9.83 -29.70
N LYS A 240 -16.60 -10.44 -30.73
CA LYS A 240 -17.47 -9.75 -31.69
C LYS A 240 -18.74 -9.18 -31.05
N ALA A 241 -19.37 -9.90 -30.13
CA ALA A 241 -20.57 -9.45 -29.44
C ALA A 241 -20.30 -8.23 -28.54
N LEU A 242 -19.24 -8.31 -27.72
CA LEU A 242 -18.80 -7.21 -26.85
C LEU A 242 -18.35 -5.99 -27.66
N LEU A 243 -17.61 -6.18 -28.76
CA LEU A 243 -17.15 -5.09 -29.63
C LEU A 243 -18.33 -4.33 -30.26
N HIS A 244 -19.35 -5.06 -30.73
CA HIS A 244 -20.58 -4.46 -31.27
C HIS A 244 -21.37 -3.69 -30.19
N ALA A 245 -21.60 -4.32 -29.03
CA ALA A 245 -22.37 -3.71 -27.95
C ALA A 245 -21.64 -2.48 -27.36
N LEU A 246 -20.31 -2.50 -27.27
CA LEU A 246 -19.50 -1.36 -26.85
C LEU A 246 -19.63 -0.19 -27.81
N LYS A 247 -19.51 -0.43 -29.13
CA LYS A 247 -19.68 0.61 -30.17
C LYS A 247 -21.06 1.25 -30.12
N GLU A 248 -22.11 0.46 -29.99
CA GLU A 248 -23.48 0.98 -29.84
C GLU A 248 -23.66 1.76 -28.52
N LYS A 249 -23.08 1.29 -27.40
CA LYS A 249 -23.11 2.04 -26.13
C LYS A 249 -22.35 3.37 -26.23
N LYS A 250 -21.20 3.43 -26.92
CA LYS A 250 -20.49 4.68 -27.24
C LYS A 250 -21.37 5.63 -28.07
N ARG A 251 -22.06 5.15 -29.10
CA ARG A 251 -23.01 5.93 -29.93
C ARG A 251 -24.21 6.48 -29.13
N ILE A 252 -24.75 5.68 -28.21
CA ILE A 252 -25.83 6.13 -27.31
C ILE A 252 -25.33 7.20 -26.34
N LEU A 253 -24.09 7.08 -25.83
CA LEU A 253 -23.52 8.03 -24.87
C LEU A 253 -23.11 9.36 -25.54
N SER A 254 -22.56 9.34 -26.76
CA SER A 254 -22.23 10.57 -27.49
C SER A 254 -23.47 11.46 -27.70
N SER A 255 -24.58 10.90 -28.16
CA SER A 255 -25.85 11.62 -28.36
C SER A 255 -26.49 12.19 -27.08
N LYS A 256 -26.11 11.67 -25.90
CA LYS A 256 -26.58 12.15 -24.58
C LYS A 256 -25.69 13.19 -23.94
N SER A 257 -24.40 13.25 -24.31
CA SER A 257 -23.40 14.17 -23.73
C SER A 257 -23.82 15.65 -23.78
N GLN A 258 -24.52 16.06 -24.84
CA GLN A 258 -24.92 17.44 -25.08
C GLN A 258 -26.11 17.94 -24.23
N LYS A 259 -26.71 17.11 -23.37
CA LYS A 259 -28.03 17.40 -22.75
C LYS A 259 -28.12 17.18 -21.24
N SER A 260 -27.01 16.94 -20.53
CA SER A 260 -27.05 16.68 -19.07
C SER A 260 -25.80 17.18 -18.33
N TRP A 261 -26.01 17.81 -17.17
CA TRP A 261 -24.96 18.20 -16.21
C TRP A 261 -24.39 17.01 -15.41
N SER A 262 -24.75 15.77 -15.74
CA SER A 262 -24.23 14.55 -15.11
C SER A 262 -22.89 14.12 -15.71
N THR A 263 -21.94 13.65 -14.90
CA THR A 263 -20.63 13.14 -15.29
C THR A 263 -20.68 12.27 -16.55
N CYS A 264 -20.14 12.77 -17.66
CA CYS A 264 -20.17 12.05 -18.93
C CYS A 264 -19.00 11.07 -19.02
N ILE A 265 -19.29 9.77 -19.11
CA ILE A 265 -18.29 8.70 -19.23
C ILE A 265 -17.74 8.61 -20.68
N TYR A 266 -18.44 9.21 -21.66
CA TYR A 266 -18.11 9.11 -23.09
C TYR A 266 -16.66 9.48 -23.45
N PRO A 267 -16.07 10.60 -22.98
CA PRO A 267 -14.68 10.94 -23.30
C PRO A 267 -13.71 9.85 -22.86
N TYR A 268 -13.92 9.28 -21.67
CA TYR A 268 -13.07 8.23 -21.11
C TYR A 268 -13.17 6.92 -21.88
N LEU A 269 -14.32 6.62 -22.49
CA LEU A 269 -14.47 5.50 -23.42
C LEU A 269 -13.73 5.71 -24.76
N CYS A 270 -13.40 6.95 -25.13
CA CYS A 270 -12.68 7.28 -26.37
C CYS A 270 -11.14 7.33 -26.20
N ILE A 271 -10.62 6.96 -25.03
CA ILE A 271 -9.18 7.05 -24.70
C ILE A 271 -8.35 5.86 -25.21
N LEU A 272 -8.96 4.67 -25.32
CA LEU A 272 -8.34 3.44 -25.83
C LEU A 272 -9.11 2.91 -27.03
N ASP A 273 -8.48 2.05 -27.82
CA ASP A 273 -9.14 1.32 -28.89
C ASP A 273 -10.27 0.43 -28.34
N ASP A 274 -11.34 0.27 -29.12
CA ASP A 274 -12.49 -0.57 -28.74
C ASP A 274 -12.08 -2.01 -28.37
N GLN A 275 -11.02 -2.51 -29.02
CA GLN A 275 -10.50 -3.85 -28.80
C GLN A 275 -9.87 -4.02 -27.41
N ASP A 276 -9.30 -2.99 -26.80
CA ASP A 276 -8.67 -3.11 -25.48
C ASP A 276 -9.69 -3.19 -24.35
N TYR A 277 -10.81 -2.47 -24.45
CA TYR A 277 -11.95 -2.70 -23.57
C TYR A 277 -12.46 -4.14 -23.65
N VAL A 278 -12.50 -4.72 -24.86
CA VAL A 278 -12.89 -6.13 -25.07
C VAL A 278 -11.83 -7.10 -24.52
N ASN A 279 -10.54 -6.80 -24.68
CA ASN A 279 -9.44 -7.56 -24.07
C ASN A 279 -9.57 -7.56 -22.53
N ILE A 280 -9.79 -6.39 -21.90
CA ILE A 280 -9.99 -6.25 -20.44
C ILE A 280 -11.18 -7.09 -19.98
N MET A 281 -12.33 -6.95 -20.64
CA MET A 281 -13.55 -7.70 -20.31
C MET A 281 -13.33 -9.22 -20.39
N LEU A 282 -12.65 -9.72 -21.42
CA LEU A 282 -12.34 -11.15 -21.55
C LEU A 282 -11.31 -11.63 -20.51
N GLN A 283 -10.26 -10.85 -20.21
CA GLN A 283 -9.30 -11.17 -19.15
C GLN A 283 -9.94 -11.22 -17.75
N SER A 284 -10.95 -10.39 -17.48
CA SER A 284 -11.73 -10.44 -16.23
C SER A 284 -12.74 -11.59 -16.18
N LEU A 285 -13.10 -12.20 -17.32
CA LEU A 285 -13.83 -13.48 -17.33
C LEU A 285 -12.89 -14.63 -16.95
N ASP A 286 -11.66 -14.63 -17.46
CA ASP A 286 -10.65 -15.66 -17.16
C ASP A 286 -10.27 -15.68 -15.68
N LYS A 287 -10.09 -14.50 -15.07
CA LYS A 287 -9.75 -14.33 -13.65
C LYS A 287 -10.94 -14.51 -12.67
N GLN A 288 -12.16 -14.85 -13.12
CA GLN A 288 -13.33 -14.98 -12.23
C GLN A 288 -13.26 -16.18 -11.28
N SER A 289 -13.53 -15.94 -9.99
CA SER A 289 -13.67 -17.02 -8.99
C SER A 289 -14.90 -17.91 -9.24
N PRO A 290 -14.81 -19.24 -9.04
CA PRO A 290 -15.95 -20.17 -8.97
C PRO A 290 -17.05 -19.77 -7.97
N SER A 291 -16.71 -19.00 -6.92
CA SER A 291 -17.70 -18.47 -5.98
C SER A 291 -18.59 -17.39 -6.60
N GLY A 292 -18.08 -16.66 -7.60
CA GLY A 292 -18.47 -15.29 -7.95
C GLY A 292 -17.71 -14.23 -7.13
N GLU A 293 -17.95 -12.97 -7.45
CA GLU A 293 -17.28 -11.77 -6.90
C GLU A 293 -18.26 -10.61 -6.65
N SER A 294 -17.90 -9.66 -5.78
CA SER A 294 -18.68 -8.43 -5.57
C SER A 294 -18.66 -7.53 -6.80
N LEU A 295 -19.83 -7.04 -7.25
CA LEU A 295 -19.90 -6.15 -8.42
C LEU A 295 -19.07 -4.87 -8.23
N LEU A 296 -18.97 -4.35 -6.99
CA LEU A 296 -18.17 -3.16 -6.71
C LEU A 296 -16.67 -3.41 -6.98
N ILE A 297 -16.15 -4.55 -6.51
CA ILE A 297 -14.72 -4.90 -6.67
C ILE A 297 -14.40 -5.16 -8.14
N MET A 298 -15.26 -5.91 -8.84
CA MET A 298 -15.07 -6.20 -10.27
C MET A 298 -15.14 -4.92 -11.13
N ALA A 299 -16.01 -3.97 -10.78
CA ALA A 299 -16.08 -2.67 -11.44
C ALA A 299 -14.86 -1.78 -11.14
N GLU A 300 -14.39 -1.76 -9.89
CA GLU A 300 -13.18 -1.04 -9.50
C GLU A 300 -11.93 -1.58 -10.20
N GLU A 301 -11.79 -2.91 -10.28
CA GLU A 301 -10.68 -3.56 -11.00
C GLU A 301 -10.68 -3.21 -12.50
N MET A 302 -11.83 -3.33 -13.18
CA MET A 302 -11.93 -2.96 -14.59
C MET A 302 -11.63 -1.48 -14.86
N GLY A 303 -12.12 -0.58 -14.00
CA GLY A 303 -11.81 0.84 -14.09
C GLY A 303 -10.32 1.13 -13.96
N ASN A 304 -9.67 0.51 -12.97
CA ASN A 304 -8.22 0.61 -12.75
C ASN A 304 -7.42 0.02 -13.92
N ARG A 305 -7.84 -1.10 -14.52
CA ARG A 305 -7.17 -1.67 -15.71
C ARG A 305 -7.24 -0.73 -16.92
N VAL A 306 -8.36 -0.05 -17.17
CA VAL A 306 -8.46 0.99 -18.23
C VAL A 306 -7.51 2.15 -17.93
N TYR A 307 -7.49 2.66 -16.68
CA TYR A 307 -6.60 3.75 -16.28
C TYR A 307 -5.10 3.39 -16.43
N ASN A 308 -4.72 2.15 -16.10
CA ASN A 308 -3.36 1.65 -16.27
C ASN A 308 -2.98 1.54 -17.76
N LEU A 309 -3.88 1.00 -18.60
CA LEU A 309 -3.68 0.90 -20.05
C LEU A 309 -3.71 2.25 -20.78
N TYR A 310 -4.24 3.31 -20.16
CA TYR A 310 -4.08 4.69 -20.64
C TYR A 310 -2.74 5.32 -20.22
N SER A 311 -2.44 5.27 -18.92
CA SER A 311 -1.29 5.98 -18.35
C SER A 311 0.06 5.40 -18.76
N ILE A 312 0.18 4.08 -18.98
CA ILE A 312 1.45 3.45 -19.40
C ILE A 312 1.83 3.85 -20.84
N PRO A 313 0.96 3.78 -21.87
CA PRO A 313 1.27 4.30 -23.20
C PRO A 313 1.44 5.81 -23.26
N GLN A 314 0.76 6.59 -22.41
CA GLN A 314 0.96 8.03 -22.35
C GLN A 314 2.40 8.40 -21.95
N LYS A 315 3.02 7.61 -21.05
CA LYS A 315 4.45 7.72 -20.75
C LYS A 315 5.32 7.25 -21.93
N SER A 316 5.01 6.13 -22.57
CA SER A 316 5.88 5.60 -23.65
C SER A 316 5.98 6.54 -24.86
N HIS A 317 4.89 7.18 -25.26
CA HIS A 317 4.83 8.11 -26.41
C HIS A 317 5.44 9.49 -26.13
N SER A 318 6.11 9.70 -24.98
CA SER A 318 6.60 11.01 -24.53
C SER A 318 8.13 11.20 -24.61
N GLN A 319 8.87 10.24 -25.19
CA GLN A 319 10.35 10.09 -25.15
C GLN A 319 10.94 9.86 -23.74
N MET A 320 10.11 9.87 -22.69
CA MET A 320 10.50 9.55 -21.30
C MET A 320 11.23 8.20 -21.18
N ILE A 321 10.89 7.17 -21.96
CA ILE A 321 11.55 5.85 -21.89
C ILE A 321 13.00 5.90 -22.37
N GLU A 322 13.31 6.68 -23.41
CA GLU A 322 14.67 6.82 -23.93
C GLU A 322 15.54 7.60 -22.94
N LYS A 323 14.99 8.68 -22.37
CA LYS A 323 15.63 9.46 -21.31
C LYS A 323 15.85 8.64 -20.03
N LEU A 324 14.85 7.87 -19.61
CA LEU A 324 14.94 6.95 -18.47
C LEU A 324 16.01 5.89 -18.70
N GLY A 325 16.09 5.31 -19.91
CA GLY A 325 17.14 4.36 -20.28
C GLY A 325 18.54 4.98 -20.25
N SER A 326 18.69 6.21 -20.74
CA SER A 326 19.97 6.94 -20.66
C SER A 326 20.40 7.21 -19.21
N ILE A 327 19.46 7.65 -18.35
CA ILE A 327 19.73 7.91 -16.93
C ILE A 327 20.03 6.61 -16.19
N TYR A 328 19.23 5.56 -16.38
CA TYR A 328 19.44 4.26 -15.72
C TYR A 328 20.76 3.61 -16.15
N ASN A 329 21.13 3.72 -17.43
CA ASN A 329 22.39 3.17 -17.93
C ASN A 329 23.62 3.81 -17.27
N SER A 330 23.58 5.10 -16.90
CA SER A 330 24.62 5.72 -16.08
C SER A 330 24.45 5.42 -14.58
N TYR A 331 23.23 5.38 -14.05
CA TYR A 331 22.98 4.98 -12.65
C TYR A 331 23.58 3.60 -12.31
N ALA A 332 23.55 2.67 -13.27
CA ALA A 332 24.20 1.36 -13.14
C ALA A 332 25.73 1.43 -12.93
N GLU A 333 26.40 2.51 -13.35
CA GLU A 333 27.86 2.71 -13.20
C GLU A 333 28.25 2.99 -11.74
N LEU A 334 27.32 3.49 -10.90
CA LEU A 334 27.50 3.55 -9.45
C LEU A 334 27.38 2.15 -8.82
N LEU A 335 26.41 1.36 -9.29
CA LEU A 335 26.08 0.06 -8.71
C LEU A 335 27.05 -1.08 -9.08
N ALA A 336 27.66 -1.04 -10.26
CA ALA A 336 28.45 -2.14 -10.80
C ALA A 336 29.79 -2.35 -10.05
N ASN A 337 30.26 -3.61 -9.98
CA ASN A 337 31.54 -3.98 -9.36
C ASN A 337 32.77 -3.74 -10.26
N ASP A 338 32.59 -3.62 -11.57
CA ASP A 338 33.64 -3.48 -12.59
C ASP A 338 34.03 -2.03 -12.91
N ILE A 339 33.48 -1.06 -12.17
CA ILE A 339 33.72 0.38 -12.37
C ILE A 339 34.01 1.06 -11.03
N GLU A 340 35.10 1.82 -10.98
CA GLU A 340 35.37 2.76 -9.89
C GLU A 340 34.56 4.04 -10.09
N THR A 341 33.68 4.35 -9.14
CA THR A 341 32.80 5.52 -9.15
C THR A 341 32.80 6.20 -7.79
N ASN A 342 32.63 7.52 -7.78
CA ASN A 342 32.62 8.33 -6.55
C ASN A 342 31.53 7.83 -5.57
N GLY A 343 31.86 7.84 -4.27
CA GLY A 343 31.00 7.38 -3.17
C GLY A 343 29.78 8.26 -2.91
N MET A 344 28.86 8.32 -3.86
CA MET A 344 27.58 9.04 -3.76
C MET A 344 26.45 8.10 -3.33
N LEU A 345 25.42 8.67 -2.69
CA LEU A 345 24.20 7.93 -2.37
C LEU A 345 23.34 7.75 -3.62
N LEU A 346 22.57 6.65 -3.65
CA LEU A 346 21.76 6.24 -4.80
C LEU A 346 20.80 7.33 -5.31
N ARG A 347 20.14 8.08 -4.40
CA ARG A 347 19.30 9.22 -4.77
C ARG A 347 20.13 10.35 -5.39
N ASP A 348 21.24 10.72 -4.74
CA ASP A 348 21.97 11.94 -5.07
C ASP A 348 22.67 11.84 -6.42
N TYR A 349 23.18 10.65 -6.77
CA TYR A 349 23.69 10.37 -8.11
C TYR A 349 22.57 10.32 -9.16
N TRP A 350 21.40 9.73 -8.85
CA TRP A 350 20.26 9.81 -9.77
C TRP A 350 19.80 11.26 -10.00
N ALA A 351 19.78 12.08 -8.95
CA ALA A 351 19.43 13.49 -9.03
C ALA A 351 20.45 14.31 -9.84
N SER A 352 21.77 14.02 -9.75
CA SER A 352 22.76 14.67 -10.61
C SER A 352 22.58 14.28 -12.08
N LEU A 353 22.31 12.99 -12.38
CA LEU A 353 22.04 12.51 -13.73
C LEU A 353 20.72 13.09 -14.32
N GLU A 354 19.72 13.39 -13.50
CA GLU A 354 18.52 14.13 -13.91
C GLU A 354 18.81 15.62 -14.19
N MET A 355 19.73 16.25 -13.45
CA MET A 355 20.16 17.64 -13.65
C MET A 355 21.04 17.80 -14.90
N GLU A 356 22.02 16.93 -15.10
CA GLU A 356 22.87 16.90 -16.30
C GLU A 356 22.02 16.74 -17.57
N ARG A 357 20.97 15.91 -17.50
CA ARG A 357 20.06 15.61 -18.61
C ARG A 357 18.74 16.38 -18.48
N TYR A 358 18.80 17.67 -18.13
CA TYR A 358 17.60 18.50 -17.91
C TYR A 358 16.71 18.71 -19.16
N SER A 359 17.27 18.60 -20.36
CA SER A 359 16.56 18.81 -21.65
C SER A 359 15.51 17.74 -21.97
N GLY A 360 14.54 18.07 -22.82
CA GLY A 360 13.42 17.21 -23.19
C GLY A 360 12.44 16.95 -22.03
N PRO A 361 11.73 15.80 -22.04
CA PRO A 361 10.64 15.54 -21.09
C PRO A 361 11.12 15.41 -19.64
N SER A 362 10.25 15.75 -18.70
CA SER A 362 10.40 15.38 -17.28
C SER A 362 10.21 13.86 -17.10
N LEU A 363 10.93 13.25 -16.15
CA LEU A 363 10.63 11.88 -15.71
C LEU A 363 9.40 11.81 -14.77
N LEU A 364 9.17 12.88 -14.01
CA LEU A 364 7.92 13.11 -13.28
C LEU A 364 6.74 13.28 -14.24
N SER A 365 5.55 12.85 -13.82
CA SER A 365 4.29 13.19 -14.52
C SER A 365 3.26 13.74 -13.53
N ASP A 366 2.67 14.89 -13.87
CA ASP A 366 1.58 15.55 -13.13
C ASP A 366 0.18 14.99 -13.48
N ASP A 367 0.10 13.71 -13.87
CA ASP A 367 -1.17 13.07 -14.23
C ASP A 367 -2.05 12.91 -12.98
N THR A 368 -3.10 13.73 -12.88
CA THR A 368 -4.07 13.63 -11.80
C THR A 368 -4.85 12.32 -11.89
N PRO A 369 -4.91 11.51 -10.81
CA PRO A 369 -5.57 10.22 -10.84
C PRO A 369 -7.08 10.40 -11.05
N TRP A 370 -7.67 9.51 -11.86
CA TRP A 370 -9.11 9.56 -12.12
C TRP A 370 -9.90 9.34 -10.81
N PRO A 371 -10.99 10.10 -10.56
CA PRO A 371 -11.81 9.89 -9.37
C PRO A 371 -12.37 8.46 -9.30
N MET A 372 -12.32 7.82 -8.12
CA MET A 372 -12.87 6.47 -7.90
C MET A 372 -14.32 6.32 -8.42
N VAL A 373 -15.14 7.37 -8.25
CA VAL A 373 -16.52 7.45 -8.77
C VAL A 373 -16.58 7.20 -10.28
N LEU A 374 -15.67 7.80 -11.05
CA LEU A 374 -15.58 7.63 -12.49
C LEU A 374 -15.08 6.23 -12.85
N MET A 375 -14.05 5.73 -12.17
CA MET A 375 -13.48 4.41 -12.44
C MET A 375 -14.50 3.29 -12.18
N VAL A 376 -15.24 3.36 -11.08
CA VAL A 376 -16.32 2.41 -10.76
C VAL A 376 -17.51 2.56 -11.72
N GLN A 377 -17.85 3.78 -12.16
CA GLN A 377 -18.88 3.97 -13.20
C GLN A 377 -18.47 3.34 -14.55
N LEU A 378 -17.21 3.53 -14.96
CA LEU A 378 -16.65 2.98 -16.19
C LEU A 378 -16.59 1.45 -16.13
N GLY A 379 -16.05 0.86 -15.05
CA GLY A 379 -16.03 -0.59 -14.89
C GLY A 379 -17.42 -1.20 -14.73
N SER A 380 -18.34 -0.55 -14.01
CA SER A 380 -19.73 -1.04 -13.91
C SER A 380 -20.45 -1.06 -15.26
N LEU A 381 -20.05 -0.21 -16.21
CA LEU A 381 -20.55 -0.24 -17.60
C LEU A 381 -19.97 -1.42 -18.39
N LEU A 382 -18.71 -1.79 -18.15
CA LEU A 382 -18.09 -2.96 -18.77
C LEU A 382 -18.70 -4.28 -18.22
N VAL A 383 -18.94 -4.36 -16.90
CA VAL A 383 -19.64 -5.52 -16.32
C VAL A 383 -21.09 -5.64 -16.82
N ASP A 384 -21.80 -4.51 -16.98
CA ASP A 384 -23.14 -4.45 -17.59
C ASP A 384 -23.15 -5.06 -19.01
N LEU A 385 -22.20 -4.68 -19.87
CA LEU A 385 -22.01 -5.26 -21.20
C LEU A 385 -21.66 -6.76 -21.15
N MET A 386 -20.77 -7.17 -20.24
CA MET A 386 -20.40 -8.57 -20.06
C MET A 386 -21.59 -9.45 -19.66
N VAL A 387 -22.40 -9.02 -18.69
CA VAL A 387 -23.56 -9.78 -18.21
C VAL A 387 -24.66 -9.86 -19.27
N HIS A 388 -24.82 -8.82 -20.11
CA HIS A 388 -25.80 -8.83 -21.20
C HIS A 388 -25.35 -9.63 -22.43
N GLU A 389 -24.07 -9.66 -22.80
CA GLU A 389 -23.61 -10.26 -24.06
C GLU A 389 -22.88 -11.60 -23.96
N LEU A 390 -22.24 -11.92 -22.83
CA LEU A 390 -21.55 -13.19 -22.66
C LEU A 390 -22.58 -14.32 -22.50
N LYS A 391 -22.83 -15.05 -23.59
CA LYS A 391 -23.81 -16.13 -23.68
C LYS A 391 -23.15 -17.44 -24.14
N ILE A 392 -23.67 -18.57 -23.67
CA ILE A 392 -23.19 -19.93 -23.96
C ILE A 392 -24.38 -20.86 -24.22
N TRP A 393 -24.19 -21.94 -24.98
CA TRP A 393 -25.23 -22.95 -25.17
C TRP A 393 -25.28 -23.90 -23.97
N SER A 394 -26.48 -24.13 -23.41
CA SER A 394 -26.73 -25.04 -22.27
C SER A 394 -26.21 -26.46 -22.51
N ASN A 395 -26.40 -26.99 -23.71
CA ASN A 395 -26.09 -28.38 -24.05
C ASN A 395 -24.61 -28.70 -24.28
N ILE A 396 -23.69 -27.75 -24.06
CA ILE A 396 -22.25 -27.92 -24.31
C ILE A 396 -21.58 -29.01 -23.45
N LEU A 397 -22.11 -29.30 -22.26
CA LEU A 397 -21.62 -30.38 -21.39
C LEU A 397 -22.57 -31.58 -21.28
N ASN A 398 -23.75 -31.49 -21.91
CA ASN A 398 -24.72 -32.58 -21.97
C ASN A 398 -25.55 -32.45 -23.26
N PRO A 399 -25.25 -33.22 -24.31
CA PRO A 399 -25.95 -33.16 -25.59
C PRO A 399 -27.45 -33.43 -25.53
N ALA A 400 -27.95 -34.08 -24.47
CA ALA A 400 -29.36 -34.38 -24.26
C ALA A 400 -30.18 -33.22 -23.67
N GLN A 401 -29.58 -32.05 -23.43
CA GLN A 401 -30.31 -30.83 -23.05
C GLN A 401 -30.71 -30.00 -24.27
N ASP A 402 -31.82 -29.26 -24.13
CA ASP A 402 -32.25 -28.28 -25.13
C ASP A 402 -31.14 -27.29 -25.50
N LYS A 403 -31.06 -26.97 -26.79
CA LYS A 403 -30.08 -26.03 -27.35
C LYS A 403 -30.52 -24.58 -27.11
N LYS A 404 -30.30 -24.07 -25.90
CA LYS A 404 -30.66 -22.71 -25.47
C LYS A 404 -29.43 -21.86 -25.18
N LEU A 405 -29.43 -20.60 -25.63
CA LEU A 405 -28.45 -19.60 -25.20
C LEU A 405 -28.80 -19.13 -23.78
N ILE A 406 -27.86 -19.31 -22.85
CA ILE A 406 -27.94 -18.85 -21.46
C ILE A 406 -26.81 -17.84 -21.18
N PRO A 407 -27.01 -16.84 -20.30
CA PRO A 407 -25.93 -15.99 -19.82
C PRO A 407 -24.80 -16.79 -19.17
N ILE A 408 -23.57 -16.30 -19.32
CA ILE A 408 -22.38 -16.82 -18.64
C ILE A 408 -22.27 -16.23 -17.24
N LEU A 409 -22.69 -14.98 -17.06
CA LEU A 409 -22.60 -14.25 -15.79
C LEU A 409 -24.00 -13.91 -15.28
N TYR A 410 -24.21 -14.10 -13.98
CA TYR A 410 -25.47 -13.82 -13.30
C TYR A 410 -25.26 -12.80 -12.18
N HIS A 411 -26.06 -11.74 -12.18
CA HIS A 411 -26.14 -10.84 -11.04
C HIS A 411 -27.07 -11.43 -9.98
N MET A 412 -26.50 -11.73 -8.82
CA MET A 412 -27.17 -12.26 -7.65
C MET A 412 -27.05 -11.28 -6.48
N TYR A 413 -27.86 -11.46 -5.45
CA TYR A 413 -27.73 -10.71 -4.20
C TYR A 413 -27.42 -11.65 -3.05
N THR A 414 -26.44 -11.28 -2.23
CA THR A 414 -26.10 -11.96 -0.98
C THR A 414 -26.32 -11.01 0.21
N PHE A 415 -26.49 -11.56 1.41
CA PHE A 415 -26.53 -10.79 2.63
C PHE A 415 -25.24 -11.00 3.41
N CYS A 416 -24.50 -9.92 3.66
CA CYS A 416 -23.32 -9.90 4.51
C CYS A 416 -23.55 -8.90 5.64
N SER A 417 -23.51 -9.36 6.90
CA SER A 417 -23.74 -8.52 8.09
C SER A 417 -24.96 -7.58 7.95
N ASN A 418 -26.11 -8.18 7.62
CA ASN A 418 -27.41 -7.54 7.33
C ASN A 418 -27.47 -6.61 6.10
N HIS A 419 -26.37 -6.38 5.39
CA HIS A 419 -26.34 -5.56 4.18
C HIS A 419 -26.51 -6.43 2.92
N LYS A 420 -27.36 -5.98 2.00
CA LYS A 420 -27.60 -6.63 0.70
C LYS A 420 -26.52 -6.19 -0.29
N ILE A 421 -25.66 -7.12 -0.72
CA ILE A 421 -24.56 -6.88 -1.65
C ILE A 421 -24.86 -7.58 -2.97
N GLY A 422 -24.83 -6.83 -4.08
CA GLY A 422 -24.94 -7.39 -5.43
C GLY A 422 -23.60 -7.96 -5.92
N PHE A 423 -23.68 -9.13 -6.54
CA PHE A 423 -22.58 -10.09 -6.69
C PHE A 423 -22.68 -10.75 -8.07
N ILE A 424 -21.59 -10.82 -8.82
CA ILE A 424 -21.53 -11.44 -10.15
C ILE A 424 -21.00 -12.86 -10.02
N LYS A 425 -21.77 -13.84 -10.48
CA LYS A 425 -21.41 -15.26 -10.41
C LYS A 425 -21.35 -15.90 -11.80
N PRO A 426 -20.29 -16.65 -12.13
CA PRO A 426 -20.23 -17.39 -13.39
C PRO A 426 -21.16 -18.62 -13.36
N HIS A 427 -21.66 -19.01 -14.53
CA HIS A 427 -22.44 -20.22 -14.70
C HIS A 427 -21.57 -21.47 -14.50
N PRO A 428 -22.03 -22.51 -13.78
CA PRO A 428 -21.21 -23.70 -13.49
C PRO A 428 -20.60 -24.38 -14.73
N ILE A 429 -21.24 -24.28 -15.89
CA ILE A 429 -20.68 -24.76 -17.16
C ILE A 429 -19.33 -24.11 -17.49
N VAL A 430 -19.19 -22.78 -17.31
CA VAL A 430 -17.94 -22.08 -17.64
C VAL A 430 -16.86 -22.42 -16.62
N THR A 431 -17.20 -22.47 -15.33
CA THR A 431 -16.29 -22.96 -14.28
C THR A 431 -15.83 -24.41 -14.53
N GLN A 432 -16.72 -25.29 -14.99
CA GLN A 432 -16.38 -26.66 -15.34
C GLN A 432 -15.52 -26.74 -16.61
N ILE A 433 -15.77 -25.90 -17.62
CA ILE A 433 -14.91 -25.77 -18.80
C ILE A 433 -13.51 -25.30 -18.40
N GLN A 434 -13.38 -24.24 -17.61
CA GLN A 434 -12.08 -23.73 -17.11
C GLN A 434 -11.32 -24.82 -16.33
N ARG A 435 -12.02 -25.55 -15.44
CA ARG A 435 -11.43 -26.66 -14.66
C ARG A 435 -10.98 -27.85 -15.53
N VAL A 436 -11.71 -28.16 -16.60
CA VAL A 436 -11.38 -29.26 -17.53
C VAL A 436 -10.35 -28.85 -18.58
N ALA A 437 -10.28 -27.57 -18.94
CA ALA A 437 -9.29 -27.01 -19.87
C ALA A 437 -7.86 -27.02 -19.29
N MET A 438 -7.72 -27.16 -17.97
CA MET A 438 -6.43 -27.27 -17.26
C MET A 438 -5.41 -26.20 -17.73
N GLU A 439 -5.77 -24.92 -17.63
CA GLU A 439 -4.87 -23.83 -18.02
C GLU A 439 -3.58 -23.85 -17.19
N THR A 440 -2.49 -24.35 -17.79
CA THR A 440 -1.20 -24.62 -17.13
C THR A 440 -0.34 -23.39 -16.86
N LYS A 441 -0.85 -22.18 -17.11
CA LYS A 441 -0.12 -20.91 -16.96
C LYS A 441 -0.97 -19.89 -16.20
N LEU A 442 -0.41 -19.36 -15.12
CA LEU A 442 -0.96 -18.19 -14.42
C LEU A 442 -0.45 -16.91 -15.07
N THR A 443 -1.29 -15.87 -15.08
CA THR A 443 -0.93 -14.54 -15.61
C THR A 443 -1.05 -13.49 -14.50
N PHE A 444 0.07 -12.84 -14.19
CA PHE A 444 0.16 -11.76 -13.21
C PHE A 444 0.48 -10.44 -13.90
N ASP A 445 0.08 -9.34 -13.28
CA ASP A 445 0.39 -7.99 -13.73
C ASP A 445 1.84 -7.64 -13.33
N SER A 446 2.59 -6.84 -14.10
CA SER A 446 4.04 -6.66 -13.91
C SER A 446 4.45 -6.20 -12.49
N TYR A 447 3.70 -5.30 -11.87
CA TYR A 447 3.93 -4.81 -10.51
C TYR A 447 3.65 -5.86 -9.40
N VAL A 448 3.07 -7.01 -9.73
CA VAL A 448 2.86 -8.13 -8.79
C VAL A 448 4.15 -8.96 -8.66
N MET A 449 5.02 -8.93 -9.66
CA MET A 449 6.27 -9.67 -9.71
C MET A 449 7.41 -8.89 -9.02
N PRO A 450 8.44 -9.59 -8.50
CA PRO A 450 9.73 -8.97 -8.18
C PRO A 450 10.38 -8.34 -9.42
N MET A 451 11.24 -7.34 -9.23
CA MET A 451 11.95 -6.70 -10.35
C MET A 451 13.19 -7.51 -10.75
N LEU A 452 13.47 -7.61 -12.05
CA LEU A 452 14.67 -8.29 -12.59
C LEU A 452 15.94 -7.42 -12.60
N CYS A 453 15.81 -6.15 -12.22
CA CYS A 453 16.91 -5.19 -12.05
C CYS A 453 16.72 -4.39 -10.74
N PRO A 454 17.77 -3.69 -10.26
CA PRO A 454 17.63 -2.70 -9.18
C PRO A 454 16.50 -1.70 -9.42
N SER A 455 15.76 -1.36 -8.37
CA SER A 455 14.65 -0.40 -8.43
C SER A 455 15.10 1.03 -8.71
N VAL A 456 14.24 1.84 -9.33
CA VAL A 456 14.46 3.30 -9.44
C VAL A 456 14.53 3.89 -8.03
N PRO A 457 15.58 4.64 -7.68
CA PRO A 457 15.69 5.25 -6.35
C PRO A 457 14.56 6.27 -6.15
N TRP A 458 13.98 6.27 -4.96
CA TRP A 458 13.07 7.30 -4.49
C TRP A 458 13.78 8.65 -4.44
N THR A 459 13.36 9.56 -5.32
CA THR A 459 13.81 10.97 -5.33
C THR A 459 12.77 11.92 -4.75
N SER A 460 11.49 11.52 -4.71
CA SER A 460 10.38 12.32 -4.20
C SER A 460 9.19 11.43 -3.81
N PRO A 461 8.17 11.94 -3.12
CA PRO A 461 6.94 11.19 -2.81
C PRO A 461 6.18 10.62 -4.04
N LYS A 462 6.49 11.11 -5.25
CA LYS A 462 5.88 10.72 -6.54
C LYS A 462 6.76 9.82 -7.41
N SER A 463 8.06 9.69 -7.13
CA SER A 463 9.03 9.05 -8.04
C SER A 463 9.96 8.08 -7.32
N GLY A 464 9.98 6.83 -7.78
CA GLY A 464 10.78 5.72 -7.25
C GLY A 464 10.11 4.36 -7.49
N ALA A 465 10.74 3.29 -7.03
CA ALA A 465 10.34 1.89 -7.18
C ALA A 465 10.44 1.32 -8.62
N TYR A 466 9.34 1.25 -9.36
CA TYR A 466 9.27 0.59 -10.67
C TYR A 466 9.75 1.50 -11.81
N LEU A 467 10.08 0.92 -12.97
CA LEU A 467 10.59 1.70 -14.11
C LEU A 467 9.51 2.59 -14.73
N LEU A 468 8.32 2.04 -14.96
CA LEU A 468 7.21 2.74 -15.63
C LEU A 468 5.99 2.88 -14.73
N THR A 469 5.76 1.91 -13.85
CA THR A 469 4.52 1.82 -13.05
C THR A 469 4.50 2.87 -11.92
N PRO A 470 3.59 3.86 -11.94
CA PRO A 470 3.56 4.91 -10.92
C PRO A 470 3.27 4.34 -9.53
N THR A 471 4.08 4.70 -8.54
CA THR A 471 3.99 4.14 -7.18
C THR A 471 3.93 5.25 -6.14
N LYS A 472 2.91 5.20 -5.27
CA LYS A 472 2.80 6.08 -4.09
C LYS A 472 3.84 5.66 -3.04
N LEU A 473 4.63 6.63 -2.54
CA LEU A 473 5.58 6.43 -1.44
C LEU A 473 4.89 5.88 -0.17
N MET A 474 3.67 6.34 0.12
CA MET A 474 2.84 5.82 1.20
C MET A 474 1.58 5.10 0.70
N ARG A 475 1.22 4.01 1.37
CA ARG A 475 -0.04 3.27 1.18
C ARG A 475 -1.20 4.05 1.82
N SER A 476 -1.95 4.79 1.00
CA SER A 476 -3.27 5.32 1.34
C SER A 476 -4.38 4.47 0.70
N THR A 477 -5.61 4.53 1.22
CA THR A 477 -6.80 4.04 0.50
C THR A 477 -7.12 4.97 -0.67
N ASP A 478 -7.65 4.45 -1.77
CA ASP A 478 -7.87 5.31 -2.94
C ASP A 478 -8.95 6.38 -2.70
N GLY A 479 -8.65 7.58 -3.18
CA GLY A 479 -9.36 8.82 -2.80
C GLY A 479 -8.77 9.56 -1.58
N ALA A 480 -7.97 8.90 -0.72
CA ALA A 480 -7.31 9.56 0.41
C ALA A 480 -6.01 10.26 -0.04
N ILE A 481 -6.02 11.60 0.02
CA ILE A 481 -4.96 12.49 -0.50
C ILE A 481 -4.31 13.37 0.57
N GLN A 482 -4.87 13.46 1.79
CA GLN A 482 -4.40 14.35 2.86
C GLN A 482 -2.92 14.11 3.18
N HIS A 483 -2.48 12.85 3.24
CA HIS A 483 -1.08 12.51 3.53
C HIS A 483 -0.15 12.82 2.35
N GLN A 484 -0.58 12.56 1.12
CA GLN A 484 0.20 12.92 -0.07
C GLN A 484 0.41 14.45 -0.15
N LEU A 485 -0.65 15.23 0.05
CA LEU A 485 -0.58 16.70 0.13
C LEU A 485 0.22 17.23 1.32
N LEU A 486 0.48 16.42 2.34
CA LEU A 486 1.30 16.78 3.50
C LEU A 486 2.80 16.51 3.22
N LEU A 487 3.10 15.42 2.50
CA LEU A 487 4.44 15.14 1.97
C LEU A 487 4.85 16.20 0.93
N GLU A 488 3.98 16.53 -0.03
CA GLU A 488 4.21 17.56 -1.06
C GLU A 488 4.30 19.00 -0.51
N LYS A 489 4.07 19.21 0.79
CA LYS A 489 4.25 20.50 1.50
C LYS A 489 5.44 20.52 2.44
N SER A 490 6.15 19.40 2.57
CA SER A 490 7.38 19.31 3.36
C SER A 490 8.57 19.75 2.49
N ARG A 491 9.70 20.11 3.11
CA ARG A 491 10.93 20.34 2.34
C ARG A 491 11.45 19.00 1.83
N ASP A 492 11.91 18.93 0.58
CA ASP A 492 12.53 17.72 0.02
C ASP A 492 13.65 17.22 0.95
N GLU A 493 14.47 18.14 1.48
CA GLU A 493 15.52 17.95 2.48
C GLU A 493 15.09 17.11 3.69
N ASP A 494 13.92 17.41 4.27
CA ASP A 494 13.42 16.76 5.49
C ASP A 494 13.08 15.29 5.24
N LEU A 495 12.84 14.90 3.98
CA LEU A 495 12.50 13.53 3.59
C LEU A 495 13.73 12.71 3.17
N HIS A 496 14.89 13.33 2.91
CA HIS A 496 16.06 12.68 2.32
C HIS A 496 16.45 11.36 3.03
N ALA A 497 16.55 11.36 4.36
CA ALA A 497 16.93 10.16 5.13
C ALA A 497 15.94 9.00 4.96
N VAL A 498 14.65 9.31 4.84
CA VAL A 498 13.59 8.32 4.63
C VAL A 498 13.67 7.72 3.23
N LEU A 499 13.87 8.56 2.22
CA LEU A 499 14.04 8.12 0.83
C LEU A 499 15.30 7.25 0.66
N ASP A 500 16.44 7.68 1.22
CA ASP A 500 17.70 6.92 1.16
C ASP A 500 17.58 5.55 1.84
N SER A 501 16.96 5.47 3.01
CA SER A 501 16.76 4.19 3.71
C SER A 501 15.86 3.21 2.92
N LEU A 502 14.82 3.71 2.24
CA LEU A 502 13.99 2.89 1.35
C LEU A 502 14.78 2.40 0.12
N ASN A 503 15.67 3.24 -0.41
CA ASN A 503 16.52 2.89 -1.55
C ASN A 503 17.49 1.77 -1.19
N GLN A 504 18.14 1.87 -0.04
CA GLN A 504 19.08 0.84 0.45
C GLN A 504 18.40 -0.52 0.64
N VAL A 505 17.27 -0.57 1.36
CA VAL A 505 16.55 -1.83 1.62
C VAL A 505 15.91 -2.40 0.34
N GLY A 506 15.55 -1.54 -0.62
CA GLY A 506 15.06 -1.94 -1.95
C GLY A 506 16.15 -2.45 -2.90
N ASN A 507 17.39 -1.95 -2.78
CA ASN A 507 18.52 -2.30 -3.62
C ASN A 507 19.15 -3.68 -3.29
N CYS A 508 18.74 -4.32 -2.18
CA CYS A 508 19.18 -5.65 -1.80
C CYS A 508 18.71 -6.73 -2.82
N PRO A 509 19.64 -7.48 -3.46
CA PRO A 509 19.29 -8.52 -4.42
C PRO A 509 19.01 -9.87 -3.74
N TRP A 510 18.09 -10.65 -4.32
CA TRP A 510 17.60 -11.92 -3.77
C TRP A 510 17.65 -13.05 -4.81
N LYS A 511 17.80 -14.29 -4.33
CA LYS A 511 17.66 -15.52 -5.11
C LYS A 511 16.87 -16.58 -4.36
N ILE A 512 16.42 -17.61 -5.07
CA ILE A 512 15.65 -18.71 -4.50
C ILE A 512 16.56 -19.83 -3.96
N ASN A 513 16.23 -20.33 -2.77
CA ASN A 513 16.76 -21.58 -2.24
C ASN A 513 16.19 -22.78 -3.04
N LYS A 514 16.86 -23.16 -4.13
CA LYS A 514 16.36 -24.18 -5.07
C LYS A 514 16.11 -25.55 -4.40
N PRO A 515 17.01 -26.11 -3.58
CA PRO A 515 16.75 -27.38 -2.86
C PRO A 515 15.47 -27.34 -2.03
N LEU A 516 15.27 -26.27 -1.25
CA LEU A 516 14.07 -26.10 -0.43
C LEU A 516 12.80 -25.96 -1.30
N LEU A 517 12.88 -25.25 -2.43
CA LEU A 517 11.77 -25.10 -3.37
C LEU A 517 11.31 -26.46 -3.92
N TYR A 518 12.23 -27.34 -4.32
CA TYR A 518 11.86 -28.66 -4.83
C TYR A 518 11.17 -29.52 -3.76
N ILE A 519 11.62 -29.46 -2.51
CA ILE A 519 11.00 -30.14 -1.36
C ILE A 519 9.58 -29.61 -1.10
N ILE A 520 9.42 -28.28 -1.07
CA ILE A 520 8.11 -27.64 -0.85
C ILE A 520 7.13 -27.94 -2.00
N ILE A 521 7.59 -27.91 -3.25
CA ILE A 521 6.77 -28.26 -4.42
C ILE A 521 6.40 -29.75 -4.42
N SER A 522 7.31 -30.64 -4.00
CA SER A 522 7.02 -32.07 -3.86
C SER A 522 5.87 -32.33 -2.88
N ILE A 523 5.97 -31.81 -1.65
CA ILE A 523 4.90 -31.94 -0.64
C ILE A 523 3.62 -31.24 -1.09
N PHE A 524 3.72 -30.09 -1.76
CA PHE A 524 2.54 -29.39 -2.30
C PHE A 524 1.82 -30.21 -3.37
N ASN A 525 2.54 -30.83 -4.30
CA ASN A 525 1.94 -31.61 -5.40
C ASN A 525 1.35 -32.94 -4.94
N ASP A 526 1.84 -33.51 -3.84
CA ASP A 526 1.18 -34.60 -3.11
C ASP A 526 0.06 -34.06 -2.18
N LYS A 527 -0.06 -34.57 -0.95
CA LYS A 527 -1.16 -34.31 -0.01
C LYS A 527 -1.02 -32.99 0.75
N GLY A 528 0.07 -32.24 0.61
CA GLY A 528 0.38 -31.11 1.49
C GLY A 528 0.72 -31.58 2.92
N SER A 529 0.77 -30.61 3.85
CA SER A 529 0.98 -30.88 5.27
C SER A 529 0.52 -29.67 6.10
N ASP A 530 -0.61 -29.82 6.81
CA ASP A 530 -1.11 -28.81 7.75
C ASP A 530 -0.05 -28.46 8.82
N LYS A 531 0.75 -29.45 9.28
CA LYS A 531 1.84 -29.26 10.26
C LYS A 531 2.93 -28.32 9.72
N LEU A 532 3.30 -28.46 8.45
CA LEU A 532 4.33 -27.63 7.80
C LEU A 532 3.74 -26.39 7.10
N CYS A 533 2.46 -26.09 7.33
CA CYS A 533 1.69 -25.02 6.69
C CYS A 533 1.73 -25.04 5.14
N ILE A 534 1.92 -26.22 4.54
CA ILE A 534 1.70 -26.44 3.11
C ILE A 534 0.24 -26.88 2.93
N PRO A 535 -0.64 -26.04 2.36
CA PRO A 535 -2.07 -26.32 2.36
C PRO A 535 -2.42 -27.57 1.52
N PRO A 536 -3.19 -28.52 2.07
CA PRO A 536 -3.58 -29.74 1.37
C PRO A 536 -4.52 -29.48 0.16
N PRO A 537 -4.54 -30.38 -0.84
CA PRO A 537 -5.47 -30.29 -1.96
C PRO A 537 -6.92 -30.57 -1.54
N LEU A 538 -7.88 -30.21 -2.40
CA LEU A 538 -9.31 -30.41 -2.13
C LEU A 538 -9.75 -31.88 -1.98
N SER A 539 -8.91 -32.85 -2.35
CA SER A 539 -9.15 -34.28 -2.11
C SER A 539 -9.05 -34.68 -0.64
N GLU A 540 -8.28 -33.94 0.18
CA GLU A 540 -8.17 -34.15 1.63
C GLU A 540 -9.17 -33.27 2.42
N ALA A 541 -10.13 -32.65 1.74
CA ALA A 541 -11.13 -31.79 2.38
C ALA A 541 -12.25 -32.62 3.03
N PRO A 542 -12.82 -32.17 4.17
CA PRO A 542 -13.85 -32.94 4.86
C PRO A 542 -15.10 -33.09 3.99
N GLU A 543 -15.64 -34.30 3.92
CA GLU A 543 -16.91 -34.53 3.23
C GLU A 543 -18.01 -33.64 3.83
N ILE A 544 -18.81 -33.05 2.94
CA ILE A 544 -19.97 -32.25 3.33
C ILE A 544 -21.14 -33.23 3.54
N PRO A 545 -21.69 -33.40 4.77
CA PRO A 545 -22.74 -34.37 5.02
C PRO A 545 -23.96 -34.14 4.13
N ARG A 546 -24.30 -35.17 3.34
CA ARG A 546 -25.47 -35.18 2.46
C ARG A 546 -26.63 -35.82 3.21
N PHE A 547 -27.59 -35.00 3.64
CA PHE A 547 -28.84 -35.46 4.24
C PHE A 547 -30.03 -34.79 3.55
N ASN A 548 -31.16 -35.49 3.46
CA ASN A 548 -32.40 -34.92 2.95
C ASN A 548 -33.16 -34.23 4.11
N PRO A 549 -33.40 -32.90 4.08
CA PRO A 549 -34.12 -32.22 5.16
C PRO A 549 -35.56 -32.71 5.37
N HIS A 550 -36.18 -33.25 4.32
CA HIS A 550 -37.57 -33.70 4.30
C HIS A 550 -37.74 -35.17 4.71
N ASP A 551 -36.65 -35.91 4.91
CA ASP A 551 -36.67 -37.29 5.37
C ASP A 551 -37.20 -37.36 6.82
N PRO A 552 -38.25 -38.16 7.11
CA PRO A 552 -38.84 -38.24 8.44
C PRO A 552 -38.00 -39.06 9.45
N SER A 553 -36.98 -39.81 9.01
CA SER A 553 -36.16 -40.65 9.89
C SER A 553 -35.29 -39.88 10.88
N TYR A 554 -34.85 -38.66 10.53
CA TYR A 554 -33.99 -37.84 11.38
C TYR A 554 -34.78 -36.95 12.34
N THR A 555 -34.40 -36.94 13.61
CA THR A 555 -34.91 -36.00 14.61
C THR A 555 -34.52 -34.54 14.29
N GLN A 556 -35.23 -33.59 14.90
CA GLN A 556 -34.89 -32.16 14.77
C GLN A 556 -33.49 -31.84 15.30
N ALA A 557 -33.02 -32.56 16.33
CA ALA A 557 -31.68 -32.42 16.90
C ALA A 557 -30.59 -32.88 15.91
N GLU A 558 -30.78 -34.03 15.26
CA GLU A 558 -29.86 -34.55 14.23
C GLU A 558 -29.86 -33.66 12.99
N LYS A 559 -31.03 -33.20 12.51
CA LYS A 559 -31.11 -32.22 11.41
C LYS A 559 -30.37 -30.92 11.76
N ALA A 560 -30.42 -30.48 13.02
CA ALA A 560 -29.65 -29.33 13.49
C ALA A 560 -28.15 -29.62 13.67
N TYR A 561 -27.75 -30.86 14.00
CA TYR A 561 -26.35 -31.30 14.04
C TYR A 561 -25.76 -31.40 12.64
N MET A 562 -26.37 -32.17 11.74
CA MET A 562 -25.94 -32.33 10.34
C MET A 562 -25.88 -31.00 9.58
N LYS A 563 -26.79 -30.06 9.87
CA LYS A 563 -26.72 -28.69 9.35
C LYS A 563 -25.52 -27.90 9.90
N ARG A 564 -25.15 -28.07 11.17
CA ARG A 564 -23.95 -27.44 11.77
C ARG A 564 -22.67 -28.03 11.18
N GLU A 565 -22.57 -29.35 11.07
CA GLU A 565 -21.40 -30.01 10.48
C GLU A 565 -21.27 -29.70 8.98
N GLY A 566 -22.38 -29.68 8.24
CA GLY A 566 -22.39 -29.24 6.84
C GLY A 566 -22.00 -27.77 6.62
N VAL A 567 -22.20 -26.90 7.62
CA VAL A 567 -21.68 -25.51 7.59
C VAL A 567 -20.19 -25.47 7.94
N LYS A 568 -19.73 -26.22 8.95
CA LYS A 568 -18.30 -26.35 9.30
C LYS A 568 -17.49 -26.92 8.13
N ALA A 569 -17.95 -28.01 7.51
CA ALA A 569 -17.28 -28.65 6.37
C ALA A 569 -17.17 -27.68 5.18
N LYS A 570 -18.27 -27.03 4.78
CA LYS A 570 -18.25 -25.98 3.74
C LYS A 570 -17.30 -24.83 4.07
N LYS A 571 -17.20 -24.44 5.35
CA LYS A 571 -16.24 -23.43 5.81
C LYS A 571 -14.80 -23.93 5.65
N LYS A 572 -14.44 -25.12 6.17
CA LYS A 572 -13.08 -25.68 6.04
C LYS A 572 -12.69 -25.88 4.57
N VAL A 573 -13.59 -26.36 3.71
CA VAL A 573 -13.37 -26.48 2.25
C VAL A 573 -13.01 -25.13 1.62
N ALA A 574 -13.72 -24.05 1.99
CA ALA A 574 -13.43 -22.71 1.46
C ALA A 574 -12.11 -22.12 2.02
N GLU A 575 -11.80 -22.35 3.29
CA GLU A 575 -10.53 -21.94 3.91
C GLU A 575 -9.34 -22.70 3.30
N MET A 576 -9.45 -24.02 3.11
CA MET A 576 -8.46 -24.84 2.40
C MET A 576 -8.24 -24.36 0.97
N HIS A 577 -9.30 -24.11 0.19
CA HIS A 577 -9.18 -23.58 -1.17
C HIS A 577 -8.44 -22.23 -1.20
N SER A 578 -8.80 -21.31 -0.30
CA SER A 578 -8.17 -19.99 -0.21
C SER A 578 -6.66 -20.10 0.05
N LEU A 579 -6.27 -20.88 1.06
CA LEU A 579 -4.86 -21.12 1.39
C LEU A 579 -4.12 -21.83 0.25
N ARG A 580 -4.74 -22.84 -0.38
CA ARG A 580 -4.17 -23.58 -1.51
C ARG A 580 -3.90 -22.69 -2.72
N MET A 581 -4.75 -21.71 -3.01
CA MET A 581 -4.54 -20.74 -4.10
C MET A 581 -3.47 -19.69 -3.76
N ASP A 582 -3.44 -19.17 -2.52
CA ASP A 582 -2.39 -18.27 -2.05
C ASP A 582 -0.99 -18.93 -2.11
N ALA A 583 -0.88 -20.18 -1.66
CA ALA A 583 0.33 -20.99 -1.79
C ALA A 583 0.67 -21.30 -3.27
N LEU A 584 -0.32 -21.63 -4.11
CA LEU A 584 -0.12 -21.85 -5.53
C LEU A 584 0.52 -20.61 -6.20
N TYR A 585 0.02 -19.40 -5.91
CA TYR A 585 0.59 -18.17 -6.47
C TYR A 585 2.02 -17.93 -5.98
N LYS A 586 2.28 -18.09 -4.68
CA LYS A 586 3.62 -17.95 -4.08
C LYS A 586 4.63 -18.92 -4.68
N LEU A 587 4.28 -20.21 -4.78
CA LEU A 587 5.17 -21.23 -5.33
C LEU A 587 5.32 -21.12 -6.86
N SER A 588 4.29 -20.66 -7.59
CA SER A 588 4.41 -20.39 -9.03
C SER A 588 5.37 -19.24 -9.30
N ILE A 589 5.29 -18.16 -8.53
CA ILE A 589 6.23 -17.03 -8.63
C ILE A 589 7.64 -17.50 -8.23
N ALA A 590 7.81 -18.20 -7.11
CA ALA A 590 9.11 -18.72 -6.69
C ALA A 590 9.74 -19.69 -7.72
N ASN A 591 8.94 -20.54 -8.38
CA ASN A 591 9.41 -21.43 -9.46
C ASN A 591 9.72 -20.67 -10.76
N HIS A 592 9.04 -19.57 -11.05
CA HIS A 592 9.37 -18.70 -12.20
C HIS A 592 10.69 -17.97 -11.95
N MET A 593 10.89 -17.41 -10.75
CA MET A 593 12.10 -16.67 -10.36
C MET A 593 13.26 -17.57 -9.90
N ARG A 594 13.14 -18.91 -9.99
CA ARG A 594 14.08 -19.85 -9.34
C ARG A 594 15.51 -19.79 -9.88
N ASP A 595 15.66 -19.40 -11.14
CA ASP A 595 16.93 -19.32 -11.86
C ASP A 595 17.41 -17.87 -12.03
N GLU A 596 16.65 -16.90 -11.49
CA GLU A 596 16.89 -15.46 -11.60
C GLU A 596 17.36 -14.83 -10.29
N ILE A 597 17.98 -13.64 -10.42
CA ILE A 597 18.23 -12.72 -9.31
C ILE A 597 17.27 -11.54 -9.44
N PHE A 598 16.67 -11.13 -8.32
CA PHE A 598 15.59 -10.16 -8.31
C PHE A 598 15.59 -9.24 -7.09
N TRP A 599 14.91 -8.11 -7.24
CA TRP A 599 14.80 -7.04 -6.25
C TRP A 599 13.36 -6.86 -5.79
N PHE A 600 13.19 -6.41 -4.55
CA PHE A 600 11.89 -6.03 -3.99
C PHE A 600 11.82 -4.51 -3.83
N PRO A 601 11.14 -3.76 -4.70
CA PRO A 601 10.91 -2.34 -4.46
C PRO A 601 10.04 -2.12 -3.21
N HIS A 602 10.46 -1.18 -2.36
CA HIS A 602 9.79 -0.85 -1.10
C HIS A 602 8.94 0.41 -1.19
N ASN A 603 7.92 0.49 -0.34
CA ASN A 603 7.22 1.72 0.02
C ASN A 603 6.78 1.65 1.50
N MET A 604 6.08 2.66 2.02
CA MET A 604 5.68 2.74 3.43
C MET A 604 4.16 2.62 3.64
N ASP A 605 3.72 2.36 4.87
CA ASP A 605 2.39 2.77 5.32
C ASP A 605 2.38 4.22 5.83
N PHE A 606 1.20 4.73 6.21
CA PHE A 606 1.03 6.08 6.77
C PHE A 606 1.75 6.31 8.12
N ARG A 607 2.44 5.30 8.68
CA ARG A 607 3.22 5.36 9.93
C ARG A 607 4.72 5.23 9.66
N GLY A 608 5.12 5.24 8.38
CA GLY A 608 6.50 5.05 7.93
C GLY A 608 6.96 3.59 7.85
N ARG A 609 6.21 2.61 8.39
CA ARG A 609 6.65 1.20 8.39
C ARG A 609 6.81 0.70 6.95
N THR A 610 7.95 0.08 6.66
CA THR A 610 8.32 -0.32 5.30
C THR A 610 7.72 -1.66 4.88
N TYR A 611 7.27 -1.73 3.63
CA TYR A 611 6.59 -2.88 3.02
C TYR A 611 7.02 -3.04 1.56
N ARG A 612 7.04 -4.27 1.06
CA ARG A 612 7.46 -4.59 -0.32
C ARG A 612 6.26 -4.44 -1.26
N ARG A 613 6.44 -3.94 -2.48
CA ARG A 613 5.35 -3.74 -3.45
C ARG A 613 4.78 -5.06 -4.01
N PRO A 614 5.60 -6.07 -4.40
CA PRO A 614 5.11 -7.39 -4.79
C PRO A 614 4.31 -8.06 -3.65
N PRO A 615 3.00 -8.33 -3.81
CA PRO A 615 2.13 -8.63 -2.67
C PRO A 615 2.17 -10.10 -2.24
N TYR A 616 2.34 -11.05 -3.17
CA TYR A 616 2.20 -12.49 -2.88
C TYR A 616 3.49 -13.10 -2.34
N PHE A 617 4.60 -12.96 -3.06
CA PHE A 617 5.89 -13.56 -2.71
C PHE A 617 6.89 -12.47 -2.30
N ASN A 618 7.27 -12.46 -1.01
CA ASN A 618 8.27 -11.56 -0.42
C ASN A 618 8.66 -12.05 0.99
N HIS A 619 9.76 -11.54 1.54
CA HIS A 619 10.30 -11.95 2.86
C HIS A 619 9.49 -11.45 4.08
N LEU A 620 8.43 -10.64 3.89
CA LEU A 620 7.47 -10.32 4.96
C LEU A 620 6.43 -11.43 5.18
N GLY A 621 6.35 -12.41 4.27
CA GLY A 621 5.41 -13.53 4.33
C GLY A 621 5.69 -14.53 5.45
N SER A 622 5.10 -15.73 5.30
CA SER A 622 5.26 -16.86 6.22
C SER A 622 6.66 -17.50 6.14
N ASP A 623 6.97 -18.33 7.13
CA ASP A 623 8.17 -19.18 7.22
C ASP A 623 8.57 -19.83 5.88
N VAL A 624 7.62 -20.45 5.17
CA VAL A 624 7.80 -20.99 3.81
C VAL A 624 8.45 -19.98 2.86
N THR A 625 7.92 -18.75 2.79
CA THR A 625 8.45 -17.70 1.92
C THR A 625 9.76 -17.08 2.40
N ARG A 626 10.12 -17.25 3.69
CA ARG A 626 11.40 -16.78 4.25
C ARG A 626 12.51 -17.78 4.00
N GLY A 627 12.31 -19.07 4.29
CA GLY A 627 13.30 -20.12 4.01
C GLY A 627 13.61 -20.27 2.51
N LEU A 628 12.66 -19.91 1.65
CA LEU A 628 12.84 -19.85 0.19
C LEU A 628 13.75 -18.72 -0.30
N LEU A 629 14.04 -17.69 0.51
CA LEU A 629 14.70 -16.47 0.09
C LEU A 629 16.10 -16.35 0.69
N LEU A 630 17.11 -16.27 -0.18
CA LEU A 630 18.52 -16.04 0.16
C LEU A 630 18.98 -14.70 -0.44
N PHE A 631 20.00 -14.09 0.15
CA PHE A 631 20.70 -12.99 -0.52
C PHE A 631 21.32 -13.51 -1.82
N ALA A 632 21.29 -12.72 -2.89
CA ALA A 632 21.90 -13.14 -4.15
C ALA A 632 23.42 -13.15 -4.05
N GLU A 633 23.95 -12.03 -3.56
CA GLU A 633 25.33 -11.82 -3.10
C GLU A 633 25.62 -12.68 -1.86
N GLY A 634 26.85 -13.14 -1.74
CA GLY A 634 27.31 -13.96 -0.62
C GLY A 634 28.51 -13.33 0.06
N ARG A 635 28.75 -13.67 1.32
CA ARG A 635 29.95 -13.23 2.06
C ARG A 635 30.63 -14.40 2.76
N PRO A 636 31.97 -14.43 2.83
CA PRO A 636 32.68 -15.43 3.61
C PRO A 636 32.25 -15.34 5.09
N LEU A 637 32.03 -16.48 5.74
CA LEU A 637 31.59 -16.52 7.15
C LEU A 637 32.60 -15.88 8.12
N GLY A 638 33.89 -15.87 7.78
CA GLY A 638 34.94 -15.46 8.71
C GLY A 638 35.00 -16.34 9.96
N PRO A 639 35.65 -15.89 11.04
CA PRO A 639 35.85 -16.72 12.23
C PRO A 639 34.54 -17.01 12.99
N LYS A 640 33.59 -16.05 13.06
CA LYS A 640 32.35 -16.16 13.86
C LYS A 640 31.09 -16.51 13.07
N GLY A 641 31.12 -16.48 11.73
CA GLY A 641 29.89 -16.63 10.95
C GLY A 641 29.21 -17.99 11.14
N LEU A 642 29.98 -19.06 11.32
CA LEU A 642 29.45 -20.38 11.63
C LEU A 642 28.75 -20.42 13.00
N ASP A 643 29.31 -19.77 14.01
CA ASP A 643 28.68 -19.63 15.34
C ASP A 643 27.37 -18.85 15.24
N TRP A 644 27.35 -17.76 14.47
CA TRP A 644 26.14 -16.97 14.24
C TRP A 644 25.06 -17.75 13.49
N LEU A 645 25.41 -18.62 12.53
CA LEU A 645 24.46 -19.56 11.93
C LEU A 645 23.92 -20.57 12.96
N LYS A 646 24.78 -21.20 13.77
CA LYS A 646 24.38 -22.16 14.81
C LYS A 646 23.46 -21.54 15.87
N ILE A 647 23.80 -20.34 16.36
CA ILE A 647 22.96 -19.54 17.25
C ILE A 647 21.62 -19.18 16.58
N HIS A 648 21.65 -18.83 15.29
CA HIS A 648 20.45 -18.49 14.54
C HIS A 648 19.51 -19.69 14.38
N LEU A 649 20.02 -20.87 14.03
CA LEU A 649 19.23 -22.10 13.98
C LEU A 649 18.53 -22.37 15.33
N VAL A 650 19.25 -22.28 16.45
CA VAL A 650 18.66 -22.47 17.78
C VAL A 650 17.57 -21.43 18.07
N ASN A 651 17.70 -20.19 17.61
CA ASN A 651 16.61 -19.20 17.72
C ASN A 651 15.35 -19.63 16.95
N LEU A 652 15.51 -20.22 15.75
CA LEU A 652 14.42 -20.74 14.91
C LEU A 652 13.76 -22.01 15.47
N THR A 653 14.49 -22.86 16.19
CA THR A 653 13.88 -24.02 16.90
C THR A 653 12.83 -23.59 17.92
N GLY A 654 13.01 -22.39 18.48
CA GLY A 654 12.21 -21.90 19.59
C GLY A 654 12.63 -22.41 20.98
N LEU A 655 13.66 -23.26 21.05
CA LEU A 655 14.24 -23.74 22.30
C LEU A 655 15.21 -22.72 22.89
N LYS A 656 15.69 -22.97 24.12
CA LYS A 656 16.77 -22.20 24.80
C LYS A 656 16.59 -20.66 24.83
N LYS A 657 15.37 -20.12 24.66
CA LYS A 657 15.12 -18.66 24.58
C LYS A 657 15.59 -17.85 25.81
N ARG A 658 15.68 -18.49 27.00
CA ARG A 658 16.22 -17.90 28.25
C ARG A 658 17.74 -18.09 28.42
N SER A 659 18.40 -18.87 27.57
CA SER A 659 19.85 -19.11 27.63
C SER A 659 20.63 -17.97 26.97
N SER A 660 21.85 -17.73 27.46
CA SER A 660 22.85 -16.86 26.83
C SER A 660 23.23 -17.34 25.42
N LEU A 661 23.94 -16.50 24.65
CA LEU A 661 24.39 -16.87 23.30
C LEU A 661 25.32 -18.08 23.31
N ALA A 662 26.24 -18.17 24.28
CA ALA A 662 27.12 -19.32 24.48
C ALA A 662 26.31 -20.62 24.75
N GLY A 663 25.32 -20.58 25.65
CA GLY A 663 24.45 -21.74 25.93
C GLY A 663 23.46 -22.08 24.79
N ARG A 664 23.38 -21.27 23.74
CA ARG A 664 22.71 -21.63 22.46
C ARG A 664 23.70 -22.27 21.49
N LEU A 665 24.93 -21.77 21.41
CA LEU A 665 26.00 -22.37 20.60
C LEU A 665 26.33 -23.79 21.08
N GLU A 666 26.57 -23.97 22.37
CA GLU A 666 26.78 -25.28 23.01
C GLU A 666 25.62 -26.25 22.71
N TYR A 667 24.38 -25.77 22.78
CA TYR A 667 23.22 -26.58 22.43
C TYR A 667 23.21 -26.96 20.94
N ALA A 668 23.61 -26.07 20.04
CA ALA A 668 23.71 -26.36 18.61
C ALA A 668 24.77 -27.44 18.31
N GLU A 669 25.91 -27.45 19.01
CA GLU A 669 26.88 -28.54 18.90
C GLU A 669 26.30 -29.87 19.40
N SER A 670 25.58 -29.86 20.53
CA SER A 670 24.97 -31.06 21.12
C SER A 670 23.92 -31.75 20.25
N ILE A 671 23.43 -31.07 19.20
CA ILE A 671 22.44 -31.59 18.24
C ILE A 671 22.99 -31.69 16.81
N MET A 672 24.32 -31.57 16.61
CA MET A 672 24.91 -31.46 15.26
C MET A 672 24.52 -32.62 14.33
N GLU A 673 24.37 -33.84 14.85
CA GLU A 673 23.89 -34.98 14.06
C GLU A 673 22.45 -34.79 13.54
N ASP A 674 21.56 -34.13 14.30
CA ASP A 674 20.18 -33.82 13.87
C ASP A 674 20.15 -32.69 12.84
N ILE A 675 21.10 -31.75 12.92
CA ILE A 675 21.30 -30.70 11.91
C ILE A 675 21.71 -31.34 10.57
N LEU A 676 22.72 -32.21 10.59
CA LEU A 676 23.24 -32.87 9.40
C LEU A 676 22.22 -33.86 8.80
N ASP A 677 21.56 -34.70 9.60
CA ASP A 677 20.52 -35.61 9.11
C ASP A 677 19.31 -34.84 8.55
N SER A 678 18.92 -33.71 9.15
CA SER A 678 17.87 -32.84 8.62
C SER A 678 18.25 -32.22 7.27
N ALA A 679 19.52 -31.89 7.06
CA ALA A 679 20.01 -31.35 5.78
C ALA A 679 20.09 -32.43 4.69
N ASP A 680 20.62 -33.62 5.01
CA ASP A 680 20.87 -34.70 4.06
C ASP A 680 19.60 -35.47 3.67
N ARG A 681 18.69 -35.69 4.64
CA ARG A 681 17.47 -36.49 4.45
C ARG A 681 16.23 -35.77 4.99
N PRO A 682 15.85 -34.58 4.44
CA PRO A 682 14.79 -33.75 5.01
C PRO A 682 13.44 -34.44 5.19
N LEU A 683 13.12 -35.40 4.31
CA LEU A 683 11.83 -36.11 4.31
C LEU A 683 11.90 -37.54 4.86
N ASP A 684 13.09 -38.15 4.90
CA ASP A 684 13.28 -39.59 5.17
C ASP A 684 14.09 -39.90 6.43
N GLY A 685 14.85 -38.92 6.94
CA GLY A 685 15.61 -39.04 8.19
C GLY A 685 14.75 -38.92 9.45
N ARG A 686 15.37 -38.45 10.54
CA ARG A 686 14.74 -38.21 11.85
C ARG A 686 13.79 -37.02 11.87
N LYS A 687 13.81 -36.18 10.81
CA LYS A 687 12.84 -35.08 10.56
C LYS A 687 12.77 -34.06 11.71
N TRP A 688 13.86 -33.91 12.46
CA TRP A 688 13.99 -33.04 13.65
C TRP A 688 13.51 -31.60 13.38
N TRP A 689 13.90 -31.04 12.25
CA TRP A 689 13.54 -29.68 11.80
C TRP A 689 12.01 -29.43 11.76
N MET A 690 11.19 -30.46 11.54
CA MET A 690 9.73 -30.35 11.49
C MET A 690 9.08 -30.04 12.86
N ASN A 691 9.87 -29.95 13.94
CA ASN A 691 9.40 -29.65 15.30
C ASN A 691 9.81 -28.26 15.80
N ALA A 692 10.47 -27.45 14.97
CA ALA A 692 10.86 -26.06 15.28
C ALA A 692 9.65 -25.09 15.33
N ASP A 693 9.82 -23.95 16.02
CA ASP A 693 8.91 -22.78 15.94
C ASP A 693 8.76 -22.29 14.47
N GLU A 694 9.86 -22.27 13.69
CA GLU A 694 9.93 -21.80 12.30
C GLU A 694 10.63 -22.86 11.39
N PRO A 695 9.93 -23.93 10.96
CA PRO A 695 10.55 -25.13 10.40
C PRO A 695 11.24 -24.96 9.04
N TRP A 696 10.72 -24.15 8.11
CA TRP A 696 11.31 -24.00 6.78
C TRP A 696 12.59 -23.14 6.80
N GLN A 697 12.61 -22.09 7.62
CA GLN A 697 13.83 -21.35 7.94
C GLN A 697 14.85 -22.26 8.66
N ALA A 698 14.40 -23.11 9.60
CA ALA A 698 15.28 -24.03 10.32
C ALA A 698 15.93 -25.05 9.38
N LEU A 699 15.17 -25.70 8.49
CA LEU A 699 15.71 -26.63 7.50
C LEU A 699 16.72 -25.95 6.56
N ALA A 700 16.40 -24.75 6.06
CA ALA A 700 17.30 -23.99 5.21
C ALA A 700 18.61 -23.60 5.94
N CYS A 701 18.53 -23.28 7.24
CA CYS A 701 19.71 -23.01 8.07
C CYS A 701 20.52 -24.28 8.35
N CYS A 702 19.88 -25.44 8.57
CA CYS A 702 20.58 -26.73 8.66
C CYS A 702 21.38 -27.04 7.40
N MET A 703 20.81 -26.79 6.20
CA MET A 703 21.52 -26.96 4.93
C MET A 703 22.75 -26.04 4.82
N GLU A 704 22.63 -24.76 5.20
CA GLU A 704 23.78 -23.83 5.19
C GLU A 704 24.87 -24.25 6.19
N ILE A 705 24.50 -24.68 7.40
CA ILE A 705 25.45 -25.18 8.42
C ILE A 705 26.14 -26.47 7.95
N ALA A 706 25.41 -27.39 7.32
CA ALA A 706 25.97 -28.63 6.77
C ALA A 706 26.98 -28.33 5.64
N ASN A 707 26.63 -27.41 4.73
CA ASN A 707 27.54 -26.97 3.65
C ASN A 707 28.79 -26.29 4.21
N ALA A 708 28.64 -25.37 5.17
CA ALA A 708 29.75 -24.66 5.79
C ALA A 708 30.68 -25.60 6.58
N SER A 709 30.12 -26.56 7.32
CA SER A 709 30.88 -27.52 8.15
C SER A 709 31.55 -28.63 7.34
N ARG A 710 31.18 -28.79 6.06
CA ARG A 710 31.82 -29.70 5.08
C ARG A 710 32.81 -28.99 4.16
N SER A 711 32.92 -27.66 4.25
CA SER A 711 33.95 -26.89 3.57
C SER A 711 35.34 -27.25 4.10
N PRO A 712 36.39 -27.36 3.25
CA PRO A 712 37.78 -27.50 3.71
C PRO A 712 38.23 -26.35 4.63
N ASP A 713 37.59 -25.19 4.51
CA ASP A 713 37.72 -24.05 5.40
C ASP A 713 36.35 -23.39 5.58
N HIS A 714 35.76 -23.52 6.77
CA HIS A 714 34.45 -22.94 7.06
C HIS A 714 34.48 -21.40 7.17
N THR A 715 35.64 -20.78 7.40
CA THR A 715 35.77 -19.32 7.47
C THR A 715 35.74 -18.67 6.09
N LYS A 716 36.22 -19.39 5.07
CA LYS A 716 36.17 -18.97 3.65
C LYS A 716 34.88 -19.39 2.94
N PHE A 717 34.02 -20.20 3.56
CA PHE A 717 32.73 -20.60 2.99
C PHE A 717 31.85 -19.36 2.73
N ILE A 718 31.42 -19.19 1.47
CA ILE A 718 30.59 -18.06 1.03
C ILE A 718 29.14 -18.37 1.37
N SER A 719 28.60 -17.69 2.39
CA SER A 719 27.23 -17.86 2.85
C SER A 719 26.29 -16.80 2.27
N TYR A 720 25.11 -17.27 1.86
CA TYR A 720 24.02 -16.49 1.28
C TYR A 720 22.81 -16.39 2.23
N PHE A 721 22.85 -17.12 3.35
CA PHE A 721 21.75 -17.21 4.30
C PHE A 721 21.62 -15.94 5.17
N PRO A 722 20.41 -15.34 5.27
CA PRO A 722 20.18 -14.20 6.13
C PRO A 722 20.14 -14.62 7.62
N VAL A 723 20.93 -13.96 8.47
CA VAL A 723 20.87 -14.14 9.92
C VAL A 723 20.04 -13.03 10.54
N HIS A 724 18.95 -13.41 11.22
CA HIS A 724 17.98 -12.49 11.81
C HIS A 724 18.33 -12.16 13.27
N GLN A 725 18.14 -10.91 13.67
CA GLN A 725 18.16 -10.40 15.04
C GLN A 725 16.82 -9.67 15.32
N ASP A 726 16.21 -9.88 16.49
CA ASP A 726 14.81 -9.48 16.75
C ASP A 726 14.64 -8.80 18.12
N GLY A 727 13.83 -7.74 18.17
CA GLY A 727 13.57 -6.96 19.39
C GLY A 727 12.58 -7.68 20.32
N SER A 728 13.03 -8.11 21.51
CA SER A 728 12.26 -9.00 22.41
C SER A 728 10.83 -8.54 22.67
N CYS A 729 10.62 -7.22 22.79
CA CYS A 729 9.32 -6.58 22.64
C CYS A 729 9.54 -5.11 22.23
N ASN A 730 9.85 -4.86 20.95
CA ASN A 730 10.20 -3.55 20.40
C ASN A 730 9.29 -2.40 20.90
N GLY A 731 7.95 -2.57 20.86
CA GLY A 731 7.02 -1.56 21.34
C GLY A 731 7.19 -1.19 22.83
N LEU A 732 7.51 -2.16 23.70
CA LEU A 732 7.86 -1.87 25.10
C LEU A 732 9.27 -1.28 25.24
N GLN A 733 10.23 -1.64 24.38
CA GLN A 733 11.56 -1.03 24.36
C GLN A 733 11.46 0.47 24.08
N HIS A 734 10.68 0.89 23.07
CA HIS A 734 10.43 2.31 22.81
C HIS A 734 9.72 3.02 23.98
N TYR A 735 8.69 2.43 24.60
CA TYR A 735 8.04 3.05 25.77
C TYR A 735 8.97 3.17 26.99
N ALA A 736 9.76 2.14 27.31
CA ALA A 736 10.70 2.16 28.42
C ALA A 736 11.80 3.21 28.20
N ALA A 737 12.31 3.33 26.97
CA ALA A 737 13.29 4.34 26.59
C ALA A 737 12.71 5.77 26.65
N LEU A 738 11.47 5.99 26.19
CA LEU A 738 10.77 7.29 26.30
C LEU A 738 10.49 7.68 27.77
N GLY A 739 10.02 6.75 28.60
CA GLY A 739 9.72 7.00 30.01
C GLY A 739 10.95 7.09 30.92
N ARG A 740 12.10 6.59 30.45
CA ARG A 740 13.30 6.26 31.24
C ARG A 740 12.94 5.35 32.43
N ASP A 741 12.14 4.32 32.17
CA ASP A 741 11.64 3.35 33.15
C ASP A 741 12.65 2.21 33.30
N VAL A 742 13.33 2.12 34.46
CA VAL A 742 14.40 1.14 34.72
C VAL A 742 13.87 -0.30 34.86
N ILE A 743 12.69 -0.46 35.44
CA ILE A 743 12.04 -1.78 35.61
C ILE A 743 11.57 -2.27 34.24
N GLY A 744 10.94 -1.38 33.48
CA GLY A 744 10.56 -1.61 32.10
C GLY A 744 11.76 -1.98 31.23
N ALA A 745 12.81 -1.16 31.24
CA ALA A 745 14.03 -1.32 30.44
C ALA A 745 14.77 -2.64 30.72
N THR A 746 14.89 -3.03 31.99
CA THR A 746 15.45 -4.34 32.39
C THR A 746 14.61 -5.48 31.82
N SER A 747 13.28 -5.42 31.98
CA SER A 747 12.34 -6.46 31.52
C SER A 747 12.35 -6.72 30.01
N VAL A 748 12.90 -5.79 29.21
CA VAL A 748 12.96 -5.85 27.74
C VAL A 748 14.37 -5.71 27.15
N ASN A 749 15.41 -6.05 27.92
CA ASN A 749 16.80 -6.13 27.47
C ASN A 749 17.41 -4.80 26.95
N LEU A 750 16.99 -3.66 27.51
CA LEU A 750 17.70 -2.38 27.32
C LEU A 750 18.80 -2.16 28.37
N MET A 751 18.67 -2.75 29.55
CA MET A 751 19.76 -2.79 30.55
C MET A 751 20.66 -4.01 30.29
N PRO A 752 22.00 -3.90 30.46
CA PRO A 752 22.90 -5.05 30.38
C PRO A 752 22.54 -6.14 31.37
N CYS A 753 22.38 -7.37 30.89
CA CYS A 753 22.05 -8.57 31.68
C CYS A 753 22.85 -9.77 31.14
N GLU A 754 23.35 -10.65 32.01
CA GLU A 754 24.05 -11.88 31.60
C GLU A 754 23.13 -12.88 30.88
N LEU A 755 21.86 -12.93 31.32
CA LEU A 755 20.82 -13.75 30.74
C LEU A 755 19.71 -12.87 30.13
N PRO A 756 19.16 -13.26 28.96
CA PRO A 756 18.10 -12.51 28.29
C PRO A 756 16.80 -12.55 29.10
N GLN A 757 16.31 -11.37 29.45
CA GLN A 757 15.04 -11.16 30.13
C GLN A 757 13.87 -11.41 29.19
N ASP A 758 12.79 -11.95 29.74
CA ASP A 758 11.63 -12.42 28.97
C ASP A 758 10.33 -11.91 29.60
N VAL A 759 9.95 -10.67 29.29
CA VAL A 759 8.71 -10.03 29.76
C VAL A 759 7.47 -10.92 29.67
N TYR A 760 7.37 -11.77 28.65
CA TYR A 760 6.25 -12.69 28.48
C TYR A 760 6.20 -13.79 29.55
N SER A 761 7.35 -14.22 30.08
CA SER A 761 7.42 -15.11 31.24
C SER A 761 7.13 -14.38 32.54
N GLY A 762 7.65 -13.15 32.72
CA GLY A 762 7.36 -12.33 33.91
C GLY A 762 5.86 -12.04 34.07
N VAL A 763 5.19 -11.66 32.98
CA VAL A 763 3.73 -11.47 32.98
C VAL A 763 2.99 -12.79 33.18
N ALA A 764 3.47 -13.92 32.63
CA ALA A 764 2.84 -15.23 32.87
C ALA A 764 2.90 -15.61 34.36
N GLN A 765 4.06 -15.46 35.01
CA GLN A 765 4.24 -15.69 36.43
C GLN A 765 3.36 -14.75 37.26
N GLN A 766 3.34 -13.45 36.94
CA GLN A 766 2.52 -12.50 37.69
C GLN A 766 1.02 -12.80 37.60
N VAL A 767 0.55 -13.32 36.45
CA VAL A 767 -0.84 -13.74 36.25
C VAL A 767 -1.15 -15.08 36.94
N GLU A 768 -0.17 -15.97 37.11
CA GLU A 768 -0.26 -17.18 37.94
C GLU A 768 -0.35 -16.83 39.44
N GLU A 769 0.46 -15.90 39.94
CA GLU A 769 0.35 -15.35 41.30
C GLU A 769 -1.00 -14.63 41.55
N PHE A 770 -1.64 -14.13 40.51
CA PHE A 770 -2.98 -13.54 40.60
C PHE A 770 -4.06 -14.64 40.58
N ARG A 771 -3.85 -15.71 39.80
CA ARG A 771 -4.71 -16.91 39.77
C ARG A 771 -4.72 -17.61 41.12
N ALA A 772 -3.56 -17.95 41.68
CA ALA A 772 -3.44 -18.62 42.97
C ALA A 772 -4.21 -17.87 44.08
N ARG A 773 -3.94 -16.57 44.23
CA ARG A 773 -4.62 -15.72 45.22
C ARG A 773 -6.13 -15.58 44.99
N ASP A 774 -6.66 -15.79 43.79
CA ASP A 774 -8.11 -15.80 43.56
C ASP A 774 -8.72 -17.21 43.71
N ALA A 775 -7.96 -18.27 43.44
CA ALA A 775 -8.34 -19.65 43.68
C ALA A 775 -8.49 -19.95 45.18
N GLU A 776 -7.61 -19.40 46.02
CA GLU A 776 -7.70 -19.37 47.49
C GLU A 776 -9.00 -18.71 47.98
N LYS A 777 -9.47 -17.66 47.29
CA LYS A 777 -10.75 -16.97 47.58
C LYS A 777 -11.97 -17.75 47.06
N GLY A 778 -11.81 -18.99 46.60
CA GLY A 778 -12.88 -19.84 46.09
C GLY A 778 -13.33 -19.52 44.66
N LEU A 779 -12.58 -18.74 43.87
CA LEU A 779 -12.97 -18.42 42.51
C LEU A 779 -12.78 -19.62 41.56
N LYS A 780 -13.87 -20.35 41.28
CA LYS A 780 -13.87 -21.57 40.44
C LYS A 780 -13.04 -21.46 39.14
N ILE A 781 -13.13 -20.34 38.42
CA ILE A 781 -12.38 -20.18 37.16
C ILE A 781 -10.87 -20.06 37.35
N ALA A 782 -10.41 -19.56 38.50
CA ALA A 782 -8.99 -19.51 38.86
C ALA A 782 -8.47 -20.90 39.30
N GLN A 783 -9.32 -21.74 39.88
CA GLN A 783 -9.00 -23.14 40.17
C GLN A 783 -8.86 -23.95 38.87
N VAL A 784 -9.81 -23.81 37.93
CA VAL A 784 -9.78 -24.47 36.59
C VAL A 784 -8.59 -24.03 35.73
N LEU A 785 -7.98 -22.87 36.00
CA LEU A 785 -6.84 -22.33 35.25
C LEU A 785 -5.46 -22.80 35.74
N GLU A 786 -5.40 -23.63 36.78
CA GLU A 786 -4.15 -24.16 37.35
C GLU A 786 -3.31 -24.91 36.30
N GLY A 787 -2.01 -24.61 36.22
CA GLY A 787 -1.09 -25.22 35.25
C GLY A 787 -1.24 -24.74 33.79
N PHE A 788 -2.37 -24.14 33.40
CA PHE A 788 -2.63 -23.71 32.02
C PHE A 788 -2.05 -22.32 31.66
N ILE A 789 -1.59 -21.56 32.66
CA ILE A 789 -1.03 -20.22 32.46
C ILE A 789 0.42 -20.32 31.96
N SER A 790 0.58 -20.24 30.63
CA SER A 790 1.89 -20.35 29.97
C SER A 790 2.26 -19.11 29.15
N ARG A 791 3.56 -18.94 28.91
CA ARG A 791 4.13 -17.91 28.01
C ARG A 791 3.42 -17.87 26.64
N LYS A 792 3.05 -19.03 26.08
CA LYS A 792 2.38 -19.16 24.76
C LYS A 792 0.97 -18.55 24.77
N VAL A 793 0.26 -18.60 25.90
CA VAL A 793 -1.07 -18.01 26.08
C VAL A 793 -0.99 -16.49 26.16
N VAL A 794 -0.08 -15.94 26.99
CA VAL A 794 0.00 -14.48 27.22
C VAL A 794 0.79 -13.70 26.17
N LYS A 795 1.76 -14.31 25.46
CA LYS A 795 2.69 -13.62 24.53
C LYS A 795 1.97 -12.66 23.58
N GLN A 796 0.94 -13.14 22.88
CA GLN A 796 0.28 -12.35 21.84
C GLN A 796 -0.45 -11.12 22.40
N THR A 797 -1.04 -11.22 23.59
CA THR A 797 -1.73 -10.09 24.23
C THR A 797 -0.74 -9.08 24.79
N VAL A 798 0.32 -9.52 25.50
CA VAL A 798 1.41 -8.62 25.94
C VAL A 798 2.02 -7.86 24.76
N MET A 799 2.36 -8.58 23.68
CA MET A 799 2.96 -8.03 22.46
C MET A 799 2.05 -7.02 21.74
N THR A 800 0.72 -7.13 21.86
CA THR A 800 -0.23 -6.29 21.10
C THR A 800 -0.96 -5.23 21.93
N VAL A 801 -0.91 -5.28 23.26
CA VAL A 801 -1.43 -4.21 24.14
C VAL A 801 -0.67 -2.91 23.94
N VAL A 802 0.66 -2.94 23.77
CA VAL A 802 1.45 -1.75 23.37
C VAL A 802 1.05 -1.19 22.00
N TYR A 803 0.52 -2.05 21.13
CA TYR A 803 -0.03 -1.68 19.83
C TYR A 803 -1.56 -1.42 19.86
N GLY A 804 -2.11 -1.07 21.04
CA GLY A 804 -3.47 -0.54 21.19
C GLY A 804 -4.58 -1.60 21.28
N VAL A 805 -4.25 -2.88 21.44
CA VAL A 805 -5.27 -3.93 21.62
C VAL A 805 -6.06 -3.71 22.91
N THR A 806 -7.38 -3.67 22.78
CA THR A 806 -8.32 -3.56 23.91
C THR A 806 -8.53 -4.92 24.59
N ARG A 807 -9.12 -4.93 25.80
CA ARG A 807 -9.50 -6.17 26.51
C ARG A 807 -10.33 -7.11 25.65
N TYR A 808 -11.20 -6.63 24.75
CA TYR A 808 -11.97 -7.48 23.84
C TYR A 808 -11.07 -8.20 22.82
N GLY A 809 -10.09 -7.50 22.24
CA GLY A 809 -9.12 -8.10 21.32
C GLY A 809 -8.18 -9.09 22.02
N GLY A 810 -7.66 -8.73 23.19
CA GLY A 810 -6.85 -9.63 24.02
C GLY A 810 -7.61 -10.89 24.42
N ARG A 811 -8.89 -10.75 24.79
CA ARG A 811 -9.77 -11.89 25.10
C ARG A 811 -9.85 -12.87 23.94
N LEU A 812 -10.03 -12.40 22.71
CA LEU A 812 -10.09 -13.24 21.50
C LEU A 812 -8.75 -13.93 21.18
N GLN A 813 -7.62 -13.29 21.47
CA GLN A 813 -6.29 -13.92 21.31
C GLN A 813 -6.08 -15.05 22.31
N ILE A 814 -6.38 -14.81 23.59
CA ILE A 814 -6.31 -15.82 24.65
C ILE A 814 -7.31 -16.95 24.39
N GLU A 815 -8.54 -16.63 23.98
CA GLU A 815 -9.56 -17.61 23.57
C GLU A 815 -9.05 -18.51 22.43
N LYS A 816 -8.30 -17.97 21.46
CA LYS A 816 -7.67 -18.77 20.40
C LYS A 816 -6.60 -19.70 20.98
N ARG A 817 -5.72 -19.19 21.84
CA ARG A 817 -4.63 -19.99 22.45
C ARG A 817 -5.15 -21.10 23.37
N LEU A 818 -6.23 -20.86 24.13
CA LEU A 818 -6.88 -21.89 24.97
C LEU A 818 -7.54 -23.00 24.13
N LYS A 819 -8.06 -22.67 22.93
CA LYS A 819 -8.61 -23.67 21.99
C LYS A 819 -7.55 -24.56 21.32
N GLU A 820 -6.27 -24.22 21.46
CA GLU A 820 -5.13 -24.98 20.95
C GLU A 820 -4.47 -25.86 22.03
N ILE A 821 -5.10 -25.98 23.20
CA ILE A 821 -4.71 -26.89 24.29
C ILE A 821 -5.82 -27.94 24.39
N ASP A 822 -5.51 -29.21 24.13
CA ASP A 822 -6.54 -30.26 24.08
C ASP A 822 -7.02 -30.69 25.46
N ASP A 823 -6.13 -30.69 26.46
CA ASP A 823 -6.43 -31.00 27.87
C ASP A 823 -7.23 -29.89 28.58
N PHE A 824 -7.37 -28.70 27.99
CA PHE A 824 -8.06 -27.60 28.63
C PHE A 824 -9.59 -27.77 28.59
N PRO A 825 -10.32 -27.71 29.72
CA PRO A 825 -11.78 -27.83 29.78
C PRO A 825 -12.52 -26.88 28.84
N LYS A 826 -13.00 -27.43 27.71
CA LYS A 826 -13.48 -26.64 26.56
C LYS A 826 -14.77 -25.84 26.83
N GLU A 827 -15.48 -26.14 27.91
CA GLU A 827 -16.62 -25.37 28.43
C GLU A 827 -16.21 -24.02 29.05
N TYR A 828 -15.10 -23.96 29.79
CA TYR A 828 -14.66 -22.75 30.52
C TYR A 828 -13.89 -21.75 29.66
N ILE A 829 -13.67 -22.02 28.36
CA ILE A 829 -12.84 -21.19 27.46
C ILE A 829 -13.27 -19.72 27.44
N TRP A 830 -14.56 -19.43 27.51
CA TRP A 830 -15.05 -18.05 27.48
C TRP A 830 -14.71 -17.31 28.79
N ASP A 831 -15.07 -17.86 29.95
CA ASP A 831 -14.77 -17.28 31.26
C ASP A 831 -13.27 -17.19 31.54
N ALA A 832 -12.52 -18.23 31.19
CA ALA A 832 -11.06 -18.28 31.29
C ALA A 832 -10.41 -17.16 30.47
N SER A 833 -10.84 -16.98 29.22
CA SER A 833 -10.33 -15.88 28.37
C SER A 833 -10.64 -14.50 28.94
N HIS A 834 -11.80 -14.34 29.61
CA HIS A 834 -12.23 -13.08 30.22
C HIS A 834 -11.50 -12.79 31.54
N TYR A 835 -11.24 -13.83 32.36
CA TYR A 835 -10.42 -13.73 33.56
C TYR A 835 -8.95 -13.41 33.22
N LEU A 836 -8.32 -14.19 32.35
CA LEU A 836 -6.92 -14.03 31.98
C LEU A 836 -6.64 -12.66 31.35
N VAL A 837 -7.51 -12.15 30.45
CA VAL A 837 -7.28 -10.82 29.88
C VAL A 837 -7.42 -9.70 30.91
N LYS A 838 -8.26 -9.87 31.96
CA LYS A 838 -8.32 -8.92 33.07
C LYS A 838 -6.97 -8.91 33.81
N GLN A 839 -6.43 -10.08 34.14
CA GLN A 839 -5.18 -10.17 34.91
C GLN A 839 -3.96 -9.73 34.11
N VAL A 840 -3.81 -10.10 32.84
CA VAL A 840 -2.72 -9.61 31.96
C VAL A 840 -2.70 -8.08 31.90
N PHE A 841 -3.87 -7.42 31.82
CA PHE A 841 -3.96 -5.95 31.84
C PHE A 841 -3.67 -5.34 33.23
N SER A 842 -3.86 -6.09 34.32
CA SER A 842 -3.47 -5.66 35.67
C SER A 842 -1.95 -5.78 35.85
N SER A 843 -1.34 -6.92 35.51
CA SER A 843 0.11 -7.13 35.60
C SER A 843 0.88 -6.12 34.75
N LEU A 844 0.43 -5.83 33.52
CA LEU A 844 1.04 -4.79 32.68
C LEU A 844 0.86 -3.37 33.24
N LYS A 845 -0.20 -3.08 34.02
CA LYS A 845 -0.35 -1.79 34.72
C LYS A 845 0.67 -1.63 35.83
N GLU A 846 0.95 -2.70 36.57
CA GLU A 846 1.85 -2.69 37.73
C GLU A 846 3.33 -2.71 37.31
N MET A 847 3.67 -3.48 36.27
CA MET A 847 5.05 -3.59 35.76
C MET A 847 5.55 -2.38 34.95
N PHE A 848 4.65 -1.60 34.32
CA PHE A 848 5.01 -0.57 33.32
C PHE A 848 4.29 0.77 33.55
N THR A 849 4.53 1.41 34.69
CA THR A 849 3.87 2.67 35.07
C THR A 849 4.23 3.83 34.12
N GLY A 850 5.50 3.99 33.73
CA GLY A 850 5.93 5.05 32.80
C GLY A 850 5.33 4.89 31.40
N THR A 851 5.25 3.65 30.90
CA THR A 851 4.53 3.30 29.65
C THR A 851 3.08 3.75 29.70
N ARG A 852 2.39 3.51 30.83
CA ARG A 852 0.98 3.87 31.01
C ARG A 852 0.78 5.38 30.98
N GLU A 853 1.59 6.16 31.70
CA GLU A 853 1.48 7.63 31.72
C GLU A 853 1.58 8.21 30.31
N ILE A 854 2.53 7.72 29.49
CA ILE A 854 2.70 8.14 28.10
C ILE A 854 1.49 7.74 27.24
N GLN A 855 0.97 6.51 27.39
CA GLN A 855 -0.23 6.05 26.67
C GLN A 855 -1.48 6.90 27.01
N GLU A 856 -1.68 7.22 28.29
CA GLU A 856 -2.81 8.04 28.74
C GLU A 856 -2.68 9.49 28.25
N TRP A 857 -1.49 10.09 28.33
CA TRP A 857 -1.21 11.43 27.79
C TRP A 857 -1.45 11.53 26.28
N LEU A 858 -0.93 10.58 25.50
CA LEU A 858 -1.16 10.52 24.05
C LEU A 858 -2.66 10.35 23.76
N THR A 859 -3.33 9.39 24.40
CA THR A 859 -4.76 9.11 24.17
C THR A 859 -5.65 10.32 24.45
N GLU A 860 -5.44 11.02 25.57
CA GLU A 860 -6.24 12.19 25.91
C GLU A 860 -5.94 13.39 25.00
N SER A 861 -4.67 13.61 24.64
CA SER A 861 -4.28 14.65 23.67
C SER A 861 -4.97 14.43 22.31
N ALA A 862 -4.95 13.21 21.78
CA ALA A 862 -5.63 12.86 20.54
C ALA A 862 -7.16 12.96 20.63
N LYS A 863 -7.76 12.65 21.79
CA LYS A 863 -9.19 12.87 22.06
C LYS A 863 -9.55 14.36 21.98
N LEU A 864 -8.76 15.24 22.59
CA LEU A 864 -9.00 16.69 22.55
C LEU A 864 -8.84 17.27 21.14
N ILE A 865 -7.81 16.86 20.40
CA ILE A 865 -7.60 17.26 18.99
C ILE A 865 -8.76 16.82 18.10
N ALA A 866 -9.19 15.55 18.21
CA ALA A 866 -10.32 15.06 17.43
C ALA A 866 -11.66 15.70 17.83
N MET A 867 -11.82 16.11 19.09
CA MET A 867 -12.97 16.91 19.54
C MET A 867 -12.94 18.35 18.99
N SER A 868 -11.78 18.91 18.67
CA SER A 868 -11.65 20.18 17.92
C SER A 868 -11.93 20.04 16.41
N GLY A 869 -12.34 18.86 15.94
CA GLY A 869 -12.69 18.59 14.54
C GLY A 869 -11.49 18.43 13.60
N LYS A 870 -10.26 18.31 14.12
CA LYS A 870 -9.03 18.07 13.33
C LYS A 870 -8.51 16.64 13.52
N THR A 871 -7.77 16.13 12.54
CA THR A 871 -6.98 14.90 12.68
C THR A 871 -5.74 15.12 13.56
N VAL A 872 -5.24 14.07 14.19
CA VAL A 872 -3.92 14.07 14.84
C VAL A 872 -2.83 13.94 13.78
N GLU A 873 -1.86 14.83 13.86
CA GLU A 873 -0.71 14.92 12.99
C GLU A 873 0.56 15.17 13.82
N TRP A 874 1.69 14.66 13.36
CA TRP A 874 3.02 14.89 13.93
C TRP A 874 4.09 14.78 12.85
N VAL A 875 5.36 14.97 13.24
CA VAL A 875 6.54 14.72 12.38
C VAL A 875 7.45 13.76 13.15
N THR A 876 8.13 12.84 12.47
CA THR A 876 9.12 11.96 13.12
C THR A 876 10.45 12.68 13.33
N PRO A 877 11.36 12.16 14.18
CA PRO A 877 12.73 12.68 14.28
C PRO A 877 13.56 12.61 12.98
N LEU A 878 13.07 11.90 11.95
CA LEU A 878 13.60 11.88 10.58
C LEU A 878 12.74 12.69 9.59
N GLY A 879 12.10 13.77 10.05
CA GLY A 879 11.40 14.74 9.19
C GLY A 879 10.12 14.25 8.51
N LEU A 880 9.79 12.96 8.59
CA LEU A 880 8.62 12.37 7.96
C LEU A 880 7.33 12.91 8.60
N PRO A 881 6.46 13.62 7.86
CA PRO A 881 5.18 14.05 8.41
C PRO A 881 4.20 12.87 8.44
N ILE A 882 3.40 12.80 9.50
CA ILE A 882 2.44 11.71 9.76
C ILE A 882 1.06 12.32 10.06
N VAL A 883 0.02 11.74 9.47
CA VAL A 883 -1.39 12.08 9.75
C VAL A 883 -2.20 10.81 9.97
N GLN A 884 -3.12 10.82 10.94
CA GLN A 884 -4.08 9.74 11.13
C GLN A 884 -5.28 9.87 10.18
N PRO A 885 -5.47 8.96 9.20
CA PRO A 885 -6.51 9.07 8.17
C PRO A 885 -7.93 8.73 8.67
N TYR A 886 -8.14 8.59 9.99
CA TYR A 886 -9.38 8.06 10.57
C TYR A 886 -10.50 9.11 10.59
N HIS A 887 -11.25 9.16 9.50
CA HIS A 887 -12.45 9.97 9.33
C HIS A 887 -13.73 9.16 9.53
N ARG A 888 -14.85 9.86 9.76
CA ARG A 888 -16.18 9.26 9.70
C ARG A 888 -16.48 8.88 8.25
N ILE A 889 -16.76 7.61 8.02
CA ILE A 889 -17.03 7.10 6.67
C ILE A 889 -18.39 7.63 6.21
N LYS A 890 -18.40 8.18 4.99
CA LYS A 890 -19.61 8.63 4.30
C LYS A 890 -19.83 7.77 3.07
N ASN A 891 -21.03 7.22 2.96
CA ASN A 891 -21.39 6.35 1.86
C ASN A 891 -22.01 7.19 0.74
N GLN A 892 -21.39 7.23 -0.44
CA GLN A 892 -22.06 7.77 -1.63
C GLN A 892 -22.69 6.63 -2.42
N THR A 893 -23.98 6.75 -2.70
CA THR A 893 -24.71 5.77 -3.52
C THR A 893 -24.71 6.21 -4.97
N LEU A 894 -23.94 5.53 -5.81
CA LEU A 894 -23.97 5.71 -7.26
C LEU A 894 -25.10 4.91 -7.89
N LYS A 895 -25.79 5.50 -8.87
CA LYS A 895 -26.77 4.78 -9.69
C LYS A 895 -26.05 4.04 -10.82
N GLY A 896 -25.86 2.73 -10.67
CA GLY A 896 -25.41 1.85 -11.75
C GLY A 896 -26.60 1.32 -12.58
N SER A 897 -26.31 0.70 -13.71
CA SER A 897 -27.31 0.05 -14.58
C SER A 897 -27.99 -1.14 -13.87
N MET A 898 -27.18 -1.97 -13.21
CA MET A 898 -27.61 -3.25 -12.61
C MET A 898 -28.09 -3.13 -11.15
N GLN A 899 -27.51 -2.18 -10.40
CA GLN A 899 -27.87 -1.84 -9.02
C GLN A 899 -27.32 -0.46 -8.64
N ASN A 900 -27.84 0.09 -7.55
CA ASN A 900 -27.21 1.21 -6.87
C ASN A 900 -26.00 0.71 -6.07
N LEU A 901 -24.79 1.15 -6.44
CA LEU A 901 -23.55 0.81 -5.75
C LEU A 901 -23.29 1.80 -4.62
N SER A 902 -23.12 1.32 -3.39
CA SER A 902 -22.69 2.17 -2.26
C SER A 902 -21.18 2.14 -2.15
N ILE A 903 -20.53 3.28 -2.32
CA ILE A 903 -19.08 3.45 -2.24
C ILE A 903 -18.72 4.19 -0.95
N HIS A 904 -17.76 3.65 -0.20
CA HIS A 904 -17.15 4.31 0.95
C HIS A 904 -16.03 5.26 0.47
N ILE A 905 -16.36 6.51 0.16
CA ILE A 905 -15.34 7.43 -0.38
C ILE A 905 -14.67 8.21 0.76
N SER A 906 -13.42 7.86 1.04
CA SER A 906 -12.58 8.56 2.03
C SER A 906 -12.05 9.89 1.47
N HIS A 907 -12.90 10.91 1.39
CA HIS A 907 -12.48 12.30 1.23
C HIS A 907 -11.88 12.80 2.56
N ASP A 908 -10.67 12.34 2.87
CA ASP A 908 -9.99 12.56 4.14
C ASP A 908 -9.86 14.05 4.51
N ALA A 909 -9.50 14.92 3.57
CA ALA A 909 -9.36 16.35 3.83
C ALA A 909 -10.64 17.10 4.26
N ASN A 910 -11.85 16.56 3.99
CA ASN A 910 -13.12 17.29 4.12
C ASN A 910 -14.14 16.66 5.11
N GLU A 911 -13.94 15.42 5.54
CA GLU A 911 -14.86 14.73 6.47
C GLU A 911 -14.43 14.90 7.93
N LYS A 912 -15.36 14.73 8.88
CA LYS A 912 -15.05 14.90 10.31
C LYS A 912 -14.24 13.71 10.86
N PRO A 913 -13.27 13.93 11.77
CA PRO A 913 -12.49 12.86 12.37
C PRO A 913 -13.36 11.87 13.18
N ASP A 914 -12.94 10.60 13.19
CA ASP A 914 -13.44 9.57 14.08
C ASP A 914 -12.66 9.64 15.41
N SER A 915 -13.20 10.39 16.37
CA SER A 915 -12.54 10.63 17.67
C SER A 915 -12.32 9.38 18.52
N MET A 916 -13.01 8.26 18.23
CA MET A 916 -12.75 6.98 18.89
C MET A 916 -11.58 6.24 18.25
N LYS A 917 -11.43 6.28 16.92
CA LYS A 917 -10.24 5.72 16.24
C LYS A 917 -9.00 6.57 16.47
N GLN A 918 -9.07 7.89 16.29
CA GLN A 918 -7.94 8.81 16.46
C GLN A 918 -7.27 8.61 17.83
N LYS A 919 -8.05 8.72 18.92
CA LYS A 919 -7.53 8.57 20.29
C LYS A 919 -6.94 7.18 20.57
N ASN A 920 -7.61 6.10 20.16
CA ASN A 920 -7.19 4.74 20.47
C ASN A 920 -5.96 4.32 19.65
N ALA A 921 -5.82 4.86 18.43
CA ALA A 921 -4.74 4.51 17.52
C ALA A 921 -3.54 5.46 17.58
N PHE A 922 -3.59 6.57 18.34
CA PHE A 922 -2.46 7.51 18.38
C PHE A 922 -1.24 6.93 19.12
N PRO A 923 -1.35 6.41 20.36
CA PRO A 923 -0.22 5.75 21.02
C PRO A 923 0.46 4.66 20.16
N PRO A 924 -0.26 3.68 19.57
CA PRO A 924 0.39 2.63 18.80
C PRO A 924 0.95 3.11 17.46
N ASN A 925 0.29 4.06 16.78
CA ASN A 925 0.83 4.62 15.55
C ASN A 925 2.09 5.44 15.81
N PHE A 926 2.16 6.18 16.92
CA PHE A 926 3.34 6.93 17.32
C PHE A 926 4.54 6.01 17.60
N ILE A 927 4.35 4.92 18.34
CA ILE A 927 5.40 3.92 18.57
C ILE A 927 5.84 3.23 17.28
N HIS A 928 4.92 2.87 16.37
CA HIS A 928 5.28 2.34 15.05
C HIS A 928 6.11 3.33 14.20
N CYS A 929 5.93 4.63 14.38
CA CYS A 929 6.80 5.62 13.72
C CYS A 929 8.22 5.59 14.30
N LEU A 930 8.38 5.44 15.62
CA LEU A 930 9.71 5.37 16.26
C LEU A 930 10.44 4.06 15.95
N ASP A 931 9.73 2.94 15.94
CA ASP A 931 10.19 1.63 15.44
C ASP A 931 10.75 1.74 14.01
N SER A 932 9.96 2.33 13.11
CA SER A 932 10.43 2.55 11.74
C SER A 932 11.56 3.57 11.64
N THR A 933 11.58 4.60 12.49
CA THR A 933 12.67 5.60 12.56
C THR A 933 13.99 4.92 12.95
N ASN A 934 13.96 4.04 13.96
CA ASN A 934 15.14 3.28 14.38
C ASN A 934 15.66 2.35 13.28
N MET A 935 14.75 1.68 12.58
CA MET A 935 15.07 0.80 11.45
C MET A 935 15.69 1.59 10.29
N MET A 936 15.17 2.78 9.96
CA MET A 936 15.70 3.67 8.92
C MET A 936 17.11 4.16 9.26
N LEU A 937 17.34 4.65 10.48
CA LEU A 937 18.68 5.02 10.97
C LEU A 937 19.66 3.83 10.91
N THR A 938 19.22 2.65 11.37
CA THR A 938 20.04 1.43 11.35
C THR A 938 20.40 1.05 9.91
N SER A 939 19.48 1.17 8.94
CA SER A 939 19.77 0.96 7.52
C SER A 939 20.85 1.92 7.00
N LEU A 940 20.68 3.22 7.23
CA LEU A 940 21.61 4.26 6.73
C LEU A 940 23.04 3.99 7.20
N HIS A 941 23.21 3.76 8.51
CA HIS A 941 24.53 3.52 9.09
C HIS A 941 25.08 2.12 8.78
N CYS A 942 24.25 1.09 8.61
CA CYS A 942 24.70 -0.20 8.08
C CYS A 942 25.22 -0.08 6.65
N TYR A 943 24.53 0.66 5.78
CA TYR A 943 24.94 0.89 4.39
C TYR A 943 26.27 1.66 4.30
N ARG A 944 26.47 2.71 5.11
CA ARG A 944 27.77 3.41 5.23
C ARG A 944 28.89 2.52 5.82
N ALA A 945 28.54 1.47 6.56
CA ALA A 945 29.48 0.45 7.03
C ALA A 945 29.65 -0.73 6.05
N GLY A 946 29.10 -0.67 4.83
CA GLY A 946 29.24 -1.70 3.80
C GLY A 946 28.39 -2.95 4.02
N LEU A 947 27.35 -2.91 4.86
CA LEU A 947 26.49 -4.06 5.18
C LEU A 947 25.28 -4.17 4.24
N THR A 948 25.01 -5.40 3.80
CA THR A 948 23.68 -5.79 3.32
C THR A 948 22.72 -5.81 4.52
N PHE A 949 21.65 -4.99 4.48
CA PHE A 949 20.68 -4.84 5.57
C PHE A 949 19.24 -4.90 5.02
N VAL A 950 18.40 -5.74 5.62
CA VAL A 950 16.95 -5.73 5.37
C VAL A 950 16.15 -5.95 6.65
N SER A 951 14.93 -5.41 6.72
CA SER A 951 14.10 -5.43 7.93
C SER A 951 12.71 -6.02 7.72
N VAL A 952 12.34 -7.01 8.54
CA VAL A 952 10.95 -7.42 8.74
C VAL A 952 10.41 -6.62 9.93
N HIS A 953 10.23 -5.32 9.68
CA HIS A 953 9.94 -4.31 10.70
C HIS A 953 10.98 -4.31 11.83
N ASP A 954 10.61 -4.79 13.01
CA ASP A 954 11.40 -4.85 14.25
C ASP A 954 12.46 -5.98 14.28
N CYS A 955 12.48 -6.82 13.25
CA CYS A 955 13.45 -7.89 13.04
C CYS A 955 14.43 -7.51 11.90
N TYR A 956 15.73 -7.38 12.19
CA TYR A 956 16.78 -6.92 11.28
C TYR A 956 17.66 -8.08 10.81
N TRP A 957 17.97 -8.14 9.51
CA TRP A 957 18.68 -9.26 8.88
C TRP A 957 19.94 -8.78 8.14
N THR A 958 21.03 -9.56 8.24
CA THR A 958 22.30 -9.34 7.53
C THR A 958 23.04 -10.68 7.33
N HIS A 959 24.21 -10.71 6.70
CA HIS A 959 25.03 -11.93 6.61
C HIS A 959 25.59 -12.33 7.98
N ALA A 960 25.82 -13.63 8.22
CA ALA A 960 26.33 -14.13 9.51
C ALA A 960 27.62 -13.44 9.99
N VAL A 961 28.52 -13.07 9.07
CA VAL A 961 29.78 -12.37 9.37
C VAL A 961 29.59 -10.91 9.82
N THR A 962 28.47 -10.26 9.44
CA THR A 962 28.18 -8.84 9.74
C THR A 962 27.24 -8.62 10.93
N VAL A 963 26.78 -9.69 11.59
CA VAL A 963 25.82 -9.60 12.72
C VAL A 963 26.35 -8.77 13.88
N ASP A 964 27.63 -8.92 14.26
CA ASP A 964 28.26 -8.11 15.32
C ASP A 964 28.17 -6.61 15.01
N THR A 965 28.49 -6.22 13.78
CA THR A 965 28.48 -4.82 13.33
C THR A 965 27.06 -4.27 13.24
N MET A 966 26.10 -5.02 12.68
CA MET A 966 24.69 -4.62 12.67
C MET A 966 24.13 -4.44 14.08
N ASN A 967 24.47 -5.36 15.00
CA ASN A 967 24.07 -5.29 16.41
C ASN A 967 24.69 -4.10 17.14
N ARG A 968 25.91 -3.67 16.78
CA ARG A 968 26.51 -2.44 17.29
C ARG A 968 25.73 -1.21 16.79
N VAL A 969 25.59 -1.07 15.47
CA VAL A 969 24.90 0.06 14.83
C VAL A 969 23.46 0.19 15.32
N CYS A 970 22.72 -0.91 15.43
CA CYS A 970 21.34 -0.92 15.95
C CYS A 970 21.23 -0.29 17.35
N ARG A 971 22.18 -0.58 18.25
CA ARG A 971 22.20 0.00 19.61
C ARG A 971 22.61 1.47 19.61
N GLU A 972 23.63 1.82 18.83
CA GLU A 972 24.09 3.20 18.65
C GLU A 972 22.94 4.09 18.15
N GLN A 973 22.20 3.64 17.13
CA GLN A 973 21.07 4.38 16.57
C GLN A 973 19.84 4.44 17.49
N PHE A 974 19.56 3.37 18.25
CA PHE A 974 18.49 3.40 19.26
C PHE A 974 18.79 4.39 20.38
N VAL A 975 20.04 4.45 20.83
CA VAL A 975 20.49 5.44 21.83
C VAL A 975 20.48 6.86 21.25
N ALA A 976 20.93 7.06 20.01
CA ALA A 976 20.88 8.37 19.34
C ALA A 976 19.45 8.89 19.22
N LEU A 977 18.53 8.07 18.69
CA LEU A 977 17.10 8.37 18.57
C LEU A 977 16.49 8.74 19.92
N HIS A 978 16.63 7.88 20.93
CA HIS A 978 16.04 8.10 22.25
C HIS A 978 16.80 9.12 23.12
N SER A 979 17.92 9.68 22.66
CA SER A 979 18.58 10.82 23.30
C SER A 979 17.93 12.16 22.93
N GLN A 980 17.19 12.21 21.82
CA GLN A 980 16.41 13.40 21.45
C GLN A 980 15.20 13.59 22.38
N PRO A 981 14.75 14.84 22.62
CA PRO A 981 13.63 15.15 23.51
C PRO A 981 12.27 14.94 22.82
N ILE A 982 12.04 13.71 22.36
CA ILE A 982 10.92 13.31 21.47
C ILE A 982 9.54 13.72 22.01
N LEU A 983 9.29 13.61 23.32
CA LEU A 983 7.98 13.92 23.91
C LEU A 983 7.77 15.43 24.05
N GLU A 984 8.82 16.17 24.37
CA GLU A 984 8.83 17.63 24.42
C GLU A 984 8.66 18.25 23.02
N GLU A 985 9.34 17.71 22.00
CA GLU A 985 9.20 18.11 20.60
C GLU A 985 7.79 17.85 20.07
N LEU A 986 7.25 16.64 20.31
CA LEU A 986 5.85 16.33 20.00
C LEU A 986 4.90 17.30 20.72
N SER A 987 5.12 17.58 22.01
CA SER A 987 4.30 18.54 22.76
C SER A 987 4.35 19.94 22.16
N GLY A 988 5.55 20.43 21.80
CA GLY A 988 5.73 21.72 21.15
C GLY A 988 5.07 21.81 19.78
N PHE A 989 5.18 20.75 18.96
CA PHE A 989 4.50 20.64 17.67
C PHE A 989 2.98 20.68 17.82
N LEU A 990 2.42 19.85 18.71
CA LEU A 990 0.97 19.79 18.94
C LEU A 990 0.45 21.15 19.44
N LEU A 991 1.14 21.82 20.36
CA LEU A 991 0.75 23.15 20.82
C LEU A 991 0.81 24.18 19.68
N LYS A 992 1.88 24.21 18.88
CA LYS A 992 2.02 25.12 17.73
C LYS A 992 0.95 24.90 16.65
N LYS A 993 0.50 23.66 16.43
CA LYS A 993 -0.45 23.29 15.37
C LYS A 993 -1.94 23.38 15.78
N TYR A 994 -2.24 23.15 17.05
CA TYR A 994 -3.62 23.04 17.55
C TYR A 994 -4.04 24.18 18.50
N CYS A 995 -3.12 24.95 19.08
CA CYS A 995 -3.44 26.01 20.06
C CYS A 995 -3.05 27.42 19.56
N SER A 996 -4.04 28.29 19.34
CA SER A 996 -3.86 29.65 18.80
C SER A 996 -3.13 30.65 19.72
N ARG A 997 -2.84 30.26 20.97
CA ARG A 997 -2.00 31.01 21.92
C ARG A 997 -1.24 29.99 22.79
N PRO A 998 0.10 29.99 22.83
CA PRO A 998 0.85 29.19 23.80
C PRO A 998 0.64 29.78 25.21
N PRO A 999 0.15 29.01 26.19
CA PRO A 999 -0.16 29.55 27.51
C PRO A 999 1.12 29.71 28.36
N GLY A 1000 1.27 30.87 29.02
CA GLY A 1000 2.53 31.29 29.66
C GLY A 1000 3.08 30.38 30.77
N TRP A 1001 2.31 29.44 31.30
CA TRP A 1001 2.77 28.46 32.30
C TRP A 1001 3.74 27.41 31.73
N TYR A 1002 3.84 27.28 30.40
CA TYR A 1002 4.67 26.27 29.72
C TYR A 1002 6.14 26.32 30.13
N TYR A 1003 6.72 27.53 30.27
CA TYR A 1003 8.10 27.74 30.72
C TYR A 1003 8.35 27.24 32.16
N THR A 1004 7.32 27.25 33.02
CA THR A 1004 7.43 26.86 34.43
C THR A 1004 7.44 25.34 34.60
N PHE A 1005 6.65 24.62 33.79
CA PHE A 1005 6.56 23.15 33.87
C PHE A 1005 7.85 22.48 33.39
N ILE A 1006 8.39 22.92 32.25
CA ILE A 1006 9.64 22.40 31.67
C ILE A 1006 10.84 22.67 32.61
N LYS A 1007 10.92 23.87 33.21
CA LYS A 1007 11.98 24.20 34.18
C LYS A 1007 11.95 23.30 35.43
N LYS A 1008 10.79 22.77 35.83
CA LYS A 1008 10.67 21.89 37.00
C LYS A 1008 11.26 20.51 36.72
N ARG A 1009 10.80 19.80 35.67
CA ARG A 1009 11.33 18.47 35.31
C ARG A 1009 12.82 18.48 34.92
N LYS A 1010 13.34 19.54 34.29
CA LYS A 1010 14.79 19.67 34.00
C LYS A 1010 15.70 19.67 35.24
N LYS A 1011 15.16 19.85 36.46
CA LYS A 1011 15.92 19.83 37.71
C LYS A 1011 15.96 18.45 38.39
N GLU A 1012 15.12 17.49 37.96
CA GLU A 1012 14.87 16.24 38.69
C GLU A 1012 15.44 14.98 38.01
N ARG A 1013 15.87 15.06 36.73
CA ARG A 1013 16.44 13.91 35.99
C ARG A 1013 17.73 14.26 35.24
N LYS A 1014 18.83 14.44 35.98
CA LYS A 1014 20.20 14.29 35.43
C LYS A 1014 20.67 12.85 35.60
N PHE A 1015 20.31 11.98 34.67
CA PHE A 1015 20.96 10.69 34.47
C PHE A 1015 21.49 10.63 33.04
N THR A 1016 22.81 10.69 32.91
CA THR A 1016 23.51 10.34 31.67
C THR A 1016 23.43 8.83 31.45
N PHE A 1017 23.28 8.40 30.20
CA PHE A 1017 23.68 7.05 29.83
C PHE A 1017 25.19 6.90 30.13
N LYS A 1018 25.58 5.79 30.75
CA LYS A 1018 26.93 5.25 30.58
C LYS A 1018 26.86 4.24 29.43
N ASN A 1019 27.86 4.29 28.55
CA ASN A 1019 28.03 3.37 27.42
C ASN A 1019 28.24 1.94 27.90
#